data_AF-A0A816G5P7-F1
#
_entry.id   AF-A0A816G5P7-F1
#
_cell.length_a   1.000
_cell.length_b   1.000
_cell.length_c   1.000
_cell.angle_alpha   90.00
_cell.angle_beta   90.00
_cell.angle_gamma   90.00
#
_symmetry.space_group_name_H-M   'P 1'
#
loop_
_entity.id
_entity.type
_entity.pdbx_description
1 polymer ?
#
loop_
_entity_poly.entity_id
_entity_poly.type
_entity_poly.pdbx_seq_one_letter_code
_entity_poly.pdbx_strand_id
1 'polypeptide(L)'
;MPPLGVARCFNLNKAINFIQNQNEMKDYLQEYIEKKLKKKWSHIEIPPELLQWVNKLKPAHRCNSAIFESILVHGQVMSLAHMDRLRDVRFVAHTVEQHARVRNVLTGKGGAAIERLVREFIDVVVEIEFSKETDETTKETKSELKSRSSESPPNLEYMLQRKKSDLKLLLSSTEVEEILNCAQQVAKASISLHSKKAGLRFARDVELGTNQHVFGILGPHTGHYYGDIVIVFKRELMLHPDTNFTMHAATTYVINQKTPVPTVYSLSPWYKDPGTPEEHLKLFHSSKLHCSTPGYDEVTALQLMALTGLQKNTIDRDLNNVMRRWVAIDSHRLIEAHLPQLIPLSYIDHVYMPKNVFASLTPDAQAQVKEIFPYSHKITRDIVDLNIEMMAFSKPDPSRVKYQEYIIEQLQPDLRNEAVYSSFLNTFGTTITVPATNFESPLAITMTISQSYDQYHARKGSTTSNPGNSVYIYFEAMGSDFMLLLTDQQTDSSNLKETVNYLNCYIAPFPSTDDPEYHEIPSYINNTPPSVHEVYLTRRRFKIGSNMFHKGCNWDDYILYCLKLEPRSGRVSLLHGGESGIYNSTILECTFTVQELNLTELEYVHLCAGSQAVSFRNVIITHEPITDARPSFDKQYRSNISESTTTETSDRMNAKKHDHDRQSHHGDEVRLESVELTEENEEKSVLDRVGEWVKNKIGLGNKSDSQPSENGPPECPQSTNCLLQHSLENDQHNQKYIHPCPYSELCTTQYRNAKHAQQFTHYKHNVQQCHHDRKCSLLHDPMHRSSYRHADKPDYLYPCKYQEKCRDQTKPEHTIKYSHGEKVRPPPRSIAGKFSA
;
A
#
# COMPACT_ATOMS: atom_id res chain seq x y z
N MET A 1 4.05 4.76 16.80
CA MET A 1 3.36 4.63 15.51
C MET A 1 1.98 4.06 15.80
N PRO A 2 0.91 4.58 15.19
CA PRO A 2 -0.40 3.95 15.30
C PRO A 2 -0.31 2.50 14.79
N PRO A 3 -1.07 1.55 15.37
CA PRO A 3 -1.18 0.21 14.79
C PRO A 3 -1.60 0.33 13.32
N LEU A 4 -1.10 -0.57 12.46
CA LEU A 4 -1.49 -0.63 11.05
C LEU A 4 -3.00 -0.85 10.98
N GLY A 5 -3.75 0.23 10.76
CA GLY A 5 -5.18 0.14 10.54
C GLY A 5 -5.44 -0.50 9.18
N VAL A 6 -6.48 -1.33 9.11
CA VAL A 6 -6.93 -1.98 7.88
C VAL A 6 -8.03 -1.11 7.25
N ALA A 7 -7.82 -0.64 6.02
CA ALA A 7 -8.90 -0.07 5.24
C ALA A 7 -9.87 -1.22 4.87
N ARG A 8 -11.09 -1.18 5.44
CA ARG A 8 -12.08 -2.23 5.25
C ARG A 8 -12.72 -2.11 3.87
N CYS A 9 -12.91 -3.24 3.20
CA CYS A 9 -13.71 -3.33 1.99
C CYS A 9 -15.19 -3.58 2.30
N PHE A 10 -16.04 -2.85 1.58
CA PHE A 10 -17.49 -2.88 1.61
C PHE A 10 -18.07 -3.25 0.24
N ASN A 11 -17.23 -3.64 -0.73
CA ASN A 11 -17.61 -4.02 -2.09
C ASN A 11 -18.41 -2.92 -2.81
N LEU A 12 -18.01 -1.65 -2.64
CA LEU A 12 -18.70 -0.47 -3.17
C LEU A 12 -18.70 -0.43 -4.71
N ASN A 13 -17.73 -1.11 -5.35
CA ASN A 13 -17.59 -1.17 -6.80
C ASN A 13 -18.07 -2.49 -7.42
N LYS A 14 -18.83 -3.33 -6.69
CA LYS A 14 -19.15 -4.71 -7.11
C LYS A 14 -19.83 -4.85 -8.48
N ALA A 15 -20.53 -3.81 -8.93
CA ALA A 15 -21.27 -3.80 -10.20
C ALA A 15 -20.53 -3.06 -11.33
N ILE A 16 -19.30 -2.60 -11.10
CA ILE A 16 -18.54 -1.78 -12.06
C ILE A 16 -17.59 -2.66 -12.86
N ASN A 17 -17.70 -2.61 -14.19
CA ASN A 17 -16.74 -3.25 -15.09
C ASN A 17 -15.71 -2.20 -15.56
N PHE A 18 -14.60 -2.10 -14.83
CA PHE A 18 -13.57 -1.09 -15.13
C PHE A 18 -12.88 -1.29 -16.48
N ILE A 19 -12.79 -2.54 -16.98
CA ILE A 19 -12.21 -2.84 -18.30
C ILE A 19 -13.13 -2.32 -19.41
N GLN A 20 -14.42 -2.63 -19.31
CA GLN A 20 -15.41 -2.12 -20.25
C GLN A 20 -15.43 -0.59 -20.25
N ASN A 21 -15.45 0.03 -19.07
CA ASN A 21 -15.41 1.48 -18.93
C ASN A 21 -14.18 2.10 -19.64
N GLN A 22 -12.99 1.52 -19.44
CA GLN A 22 -11.76 1.97 -20.10
C GLN A 22 -11.86 1.89 -21.63
N ASN A 23 -12.39 0.77 -22.15
CA ASN A 23 -12.53 0.57 -23.59
C ASN A 23 -13.54 1.56 -24.19
N GLU A 24 -14.71 1.72 -23.58
CA GLU A 24 -15.73 2.68 -24.04
C GLU A 24 -15.18 4.12 -24.04
N MET A 25 -14.40 4.50 -23.03
CA MET A 25 -13.73 5.82 -23.02
C MET A 25 -12.72 5.98 -24.15
N LYS A 26 -11.93 4.95 -24.46
CA LYS A 26 -11.00 4.97 -25.59
C LYS A 26 -11.77 5.15 -26.90
N ASP A 27 -12.89 4.46 -27.07
CA ASP A 27 -13.74 4.57 -28.26
C ASP A 27 -14.31 6.00 -28.43
N TYR A 28 -14.84 6.60 -27.36
CA TYR A 28 -15.34 7.99 -27.40
C TYR A 28 -14.24 8.99 -27.76
N LEU A 29 -13.04 8.81 -27.19
CA LEU A 29 -11.89 9.66 -27.50
C LEU A 29 -11.41 9.45 -28.93
N GLN A 30 -11.36 8.21 -29.41
CA GLN A 30 -11.00 7.89 -30.79
C GLN A 30 -11.96 8.57 -31.77
N GLU A 31 -13.27 8.44 -31.55
CA GLU A 31 -14.27 9.11 -32.38
C GLU A 31 -14.06 10.62 -32.41
N TYR A 32 -13.82 11.24 -31.26
CA TYR A 32 -13.56 12.68 -31.16
C TYR A 32 -12.28 13.10 -31.90
N ILE A 33 -11.17 12.39 -31.71
CA ILE A 33 -9.89 12.70 -32.33
C ILE A 33 -9.98 12.56 -33.86
N GLU A 34 -10.60 11.49 -34.35
CA GLU A 34 -10.71 11.24 -35.78
C GLU A 34 -11.71 12.17 -36.47
N LYS A 35 -12.90 12.37 -35.89
CA LYS A 35 -13.96 13.16 -36.52
C LYS A 35 -13.82 14.67 -36.29
N LYS A 36 -13.42 15.09 -35.09
CA LYS A 36 -13.35 16.52 -34.72
C LYS A 36 -11.95 17.09 -34.94
N LEU A 37 -10.91 16.39 -34.47
CA LEU A 37 -9.53 16.87 -34.64
C LEU A 37 -8.91 16.48 -35.99
N LYS A 38 -9.56 15.59 -36.75
CA LYS A 38 -9.08 15.09 -38.05
C LYS A 38 -7.67 14.47 -37.96
N LYS A 39 -7.35 13.85 -36.83
CA LYS A 39 -6.08 13.13 -36.61
C LYS A 39 -6.34 11.63 -36.59
N LYS A 40 -5.35 10.84 -37.04
CA LYS A 40 -5.43 9.38 -36.93
C LYS A 40 -5.12 8.94 -35.52
N TRP A 41 -5.97 8.08 -34.94
CA TRP A 41 -5.75 7.50 -33.61
C TRP A 41 -4.41 6.79 -33.48
N SER A 42 -4.01 6.05 -34.52
CA SER A 42 -2.73 5.33 -34.58
C SER A 42 -1.47 6.20 -34.53
N HIS A 43 -1.61 7.52 -34.64
CA HIS A 43 -0.50 8.48 -34.56
C HIS A 43 -0.50 9.27 -33.25
N ILE A 44 -1.39 8.96 -32.31
CA ILE A 44 -1.44 9.64 -31.02
C ILE A 44 -0.42 8.97 -30.10
N GLU A 45 0.56 9.75 -29.65
CA GLU A 45 1.57 9.31 -28.69
C GLU A 45 1.35 10.01 -27.35
N ILE A 46 1.40 9.24 -26.27
CA ILE A 46 1.31 9.77 -24.90
C ILE A 46 2.74 10.03 -24.42
N PRO A 47 3.08 11.25 -23.97
CA PRO A 47 4.40 11.52 -23.40
C PRO A 47 4.69 10.64 -22.18
N PRO A 48 5.84 9.94 -22.11
CA PRO A 48 6.17 9.04 -20.99
C PRO A 48 6.13 9.73 -19.62
N GLU A 49 6.56 10.99 -19.55
CA GLU A 49 6.52 11.79 -18.33
C GLU A 49 5.10 12.03 -17.82
N LEU A 50 4.10 12.06 -18.70
CA LEU A 50 2.69 12.20 -18.33
C LEU A 50 2.17 10.90 -17.72
N LEU A 51 2.51 9.75 -18.29
CA LEU A 51 2.18 8.44 -17.70
C LEU A 51 2.82 8.27 -16.33
N GLN A 52 4.10 8.60 -16.20
CA GLN A 52 4.80 8.56 -14.91
C GLN A 52 4.14 9.50 -13.88
N TRP A 53 3.75 10.70 -14.32
CA TRP A 53 3.06 11.66 -13.46
C TRP A 53 1.71 11.12 -12.98
N VAL A 54 0.86 10.59 -13.87
CA VAL A 54 -0.43 9.96 -13.53
C VAL A 54 -0.23 8.83 -12.52
N ASN A 55 0.76 7.97 -12.74
CA ASN A 55 1.07 6.85 -11.84
C ASN A 55 1.49 7.32 -10.43
N LYS A 56 2.09 8.51 -10.30
CA LYS A 56 2.55 9.10 -9.03
C LYS A 56 1.50 9.95 -8.30
N LEU A 57 0.34 10.24 -8.90
CA LEU A 57 -0.68 11.07 -8.27
C LEU A 57 -1.23 10.45 -6.97
N LYS A 58 -1.24 11.22 -5.89
CA LYS A 58 -1.81 10.83 -4.60
C LYS A 58 -3.16 11.50 -4.38
N PRO A 59 -4.14 10.81 -3.76
CA PRO A 59 -5.39 11.45 -3.44
C PRO A 59 -5.23 12.42 -2.26
N ALA A 60 -5.82 13.60 -2.40
CA ALA A 60 -5.81 14.67 -1.41
C ALA A 60 -7.24 15.06 -1.03
N HIS A 61 -7.52 15.04 0.26
CA HIS A 61 -8.77 15.48 0.88
C HIS A 61 -8.58 16.81 1.60
N ARG A 62 -9.63 17.63 1.63
CA ARG A 62 -9.65 18.89 2.37
C ARG A 62 -10.78 18.90 3.38
N CYS A 63 -10.50 19.42 4.57
CA CYS A 63 -11.49 19.56 5.62
C CYS A 63 -11.24 20.79 6.49
N ASN A 64 -12.26 21.19 7.25
CA ASN A 64 -12.12 22.23 8.29
C ASN A 64 -11.63 21.64 9.62
N SER A 65 -11.29 22.51 10.57
CA SER A 65 -10.80 22.12 11.91
C SER A 65 -11.76 21.18 12.65
N ALA A 66 -13.07 21.44 12.62
CA ALA A 66 -14.05 20.63 13.36
C ALA A 66 -14.12 19.19 12.83
N ILE A 67 -14.09 19.01 11.51
CA ILE A 67 -14.04 17.68 10.88
C ILE A 67 -12.71 17.01 11.18
N PHE A 68 -11.59 17.73 11.11
CA PHE A 68 -10.28 17.16 11.38
C PHE A 68 -10.12 16.66 12.81
N GLU A 69 -10.62 17.41 13.80
CA GLU A 69 -10.62 16.95 15.19
C GLU A 69 -11.45 15.67 15.37
N SER A 70 -12.59 15.58 14.70
CA SER A 70 -13.39 14.36 14.68
C SER A 70 -12.65 13.17 14.05
N ILE A 71 -11.94 13.39 12.93
CA ILE A 71 -11.09 12.36 12.30
C ILE A 71 -10.05 11.81 13.29
N LEU A 72 -9.40 12.69 14.07
CA LEU A 72 -8.41 12.28 15.07
C LEU A 72 -9.05 11.43 16.18
N VAL A 73 -10.19 11.88 16.71
CA VAL A 73 -10.90 11.18 17.80
C VAL A 73 -11.45 9.82 17.37
N HIS A 74 -12.01 9.72 16.17
CA HIS A 74 -12.53 8.46 15.64
C HIS A 74 -11.42 7.51 15.12
N GLY A 75 -10.20 8.02 14.91
CA GLY A 75 -9.08 7.24 14.40
C GLY A 75 -9.18 6.89 12.90
N GLN A 76 -10.03 7.59 12.16
CA GLN A 76 -10.27 7.32 10.74
C GLN A 76 -10.93 8.51 10.01
N VAL A 77 -10.64 8.65 8.72
CA VAL A 77 -11.42 9.48 7.80
C VAL A 77 -12.66 8.70 7.36
N MET A 78 -13.81 9.36 7.36
CA MET A 78 -15.12 8.71 7.22
C MET A 78 -15.91 9.31 6.06
N SER A 79 -16.61 8.46 5.31
CA SER A 79 -17.61 8.88 4.32
C SER A 79 -18.81 9.56 4.98
N LEU A 80 -19.59 10.30 4.21
CA LEU A 80 -20.83 10.91 4.69
C LEU A 80 -21.83 9.85 5.20
N ALA A 81 -21.98 8.73 4.49
CA ALA A 81 -22.87 7.64 4.89
C ALA A 81 -22.47 7.03 6.25
N HIS A 82 -21.16 6.91 6.51
CA HIS A 82 -20.69 6.46 7.82
C HIS A 82 -20.96 7.51 8.90
N MET A 83 -20.68 8.79 8.62
CA MET A 83 -20.95 9.88 9.54
C MET A 83 -22.45 9.95 9.91
N ASP A 84 -23.36 9.78 8.95
CA ASP A 84 -24.81 9.80 9.24
C ASP A 84 -25.25 8.66 10.17
N ARG A 85 -24.55 7.52 10.19
CA ARG A 85 -24.82 6.43 11.14
C ARG A 85 -24.37 6.75 12.56
N LEU A 86 -23.47 7.71 12.77
CA LEU A 86 -23.03 8.15 14.11
C LEU A 86 -24.12 8.91 14.89
N ARG A 87 -25.31 9.10 14.29
CA ARG A 87 -26.55 9.50 15.00
C ARG A 87 -27.12 8.40 15.88
N ASP A 88 -26.84 7.14 15.56
CA ASP A 88 -27.35 5.98 16.29
C ASP A 88 -26.41 5.64 17.45
N VAL A 89 -26.95 5.73 18.67
CA VAL A 89 -26.24 5.43 19.93
C VAL A 89 -25.58 4.05 19.93
N ARG A 90 -26.26 3.03 19.41
CA ARG A 90 -25.73 1.65 19.35
C ARG A 90 -24.61 1.54 18.33
N PHE A 91 -24.73 2.26 17.22
CA PHE A 91 -23.67 2.30 16.22
C PHE A 91 -22.42 3.00 16.75
N VAL A 92 -22.58 4.08 17.53
CA VAL A 92 -21.46 4.75 18.20
C VAL A 92 -20.81 3.82 19.22
N ALA A 93 -21.59 3.14 20.07
CA ALA A 93 -21.06 2.16 21.02
C ALA A 93 -20.27 1.04 20.31
N HIS A 94 -20.79 0.51 19.21
CA HIS A 94 -20.08 -0.46 18.39
C HIS A 94 -18.77 0.12 17.80
N THR A 95 -18.79 1.38 17.37
CA THR A 95 -17.59 2.06 16.85
C THR A 95 -16.51 2.21 17.93
N VAL A 96 -16.91 2.53 19.17
CA VAL A 96 -16.00 2.60 20.33
C VAL A 96 -15.43 1.23 20.65
N GLU A 97 -16.25 0.17 20.63
CA GLU A 97 -15.80 -1.20 20.88
C GLU A 97 -14.69 -1.61 19.90
N GLN A 98 -14.81 -1.21 18.63
CA GLN A 98 -13.82 -1.49 17.58
C GLN A 98 -12.66 -0.48 17.54
N HIS A 99 -12.68 0.55 18.39
CA HIS A 99 -11.66 1.59 18.41
C HIS A 99 -10.31 1.03 18.87
N ALA A 100 -9.21 1.43 18.21
CA ALA A 100 -7.88 0.88 18.47
C ALA A 100 -7.45 0.98 19.94
N ARG A 101 -7.79 2.08 20.62
CA ARG A 101 -7.53 2.27 22.07
C ARG A 101 -8.20 1.20 22.93
N VAL A 102 -9.47 0.89 22.64
CA VAL A 102 -10.23 -0.14 23.35
C VAL A 102 -9.73 -1.53 22.99
N ARG A 103 -9.53 -1.84 21.70
CA ARG A 103 -9.01 -3.15 21.26
C ARG A 103 -7.64 -3.45 21.85
N ASN A 104 -6.76 -2.45 21.96
CA ASN A 104 -5.44 -2.60 22.60
C ASN A 104 -5.53 -3.00 24.08
N VAL A 105 -6.52 -2.50 24.82
CA VAL A 105 -6.76 -2.91 26.22
C VAL A 105 -7.19 -4.39 26.31
N LEU A 106 -7.91 -4.89 25.31
CA LEU A 106 -8.44 -6.25 25.26
C LEU A 106 -7.46 -7.28 24.67
N THR A 107 -6.45 -6.82 23.94
CA THR A 107 -5.42 -7.69 23.33
C THR A 107 -4.78 -8.58 24.39
N GLY A 108 -4.82 -9.91 24.17
CA GLY A 108 -4.23 -10.89 25.08
C GLY A 108 -5.05 -11.17 26.35
N LYS A 109 -6.23 -10.57 26.52
CA LYS A 109 -7.11 -10.74 27.69
C LYS A 109 -8.42 -11.47 27.35
N GLY A 110 -8.37 -12.32 26.31
CA GLY A 110 -9.52 -12.87 25.60
C GLY A 110 -10.51 -13.67 26.45
N GLY A 111 -11.80 -13.43 26.21
CA GLY A 111 -12.93 -14.20 26.70
C GLY A 111 -14.24 -13.48 26.41
N ALA A 112 -15.24 -14.19 25.86
CA ALA A 112 -16.54 -13.62 25.48
C ALA A 112 -17.25 -12.87 26.65
N ALA A 113 -16.92 -13.23 27.89
CA ALA A 113 -17.44 -12.56 29.08
C ALA A 113 -16.86 -11.14 29.29
N ILE A 114 -15.56 -10.93 29.07
CA ILE A 114 -14.92 -9.61 29.21
C ILE A 114 -15.42 -8.69 28.10
N GLU A 115 -15.43 -9.16 26.86
CA GLU A 115 -15.93 -8.37 25.72
C GLU A 115 -17.39 -7.94 25.92
N ARG A 116 -18.24 -8.84 26.46
CA ARG A 116 -19.62 -8.50 26.81
C ARG A 116 -19.71 -7.41 27.88
N LEU A 117 -18.94 -7.51 28.97
CA LEU A 117 -18.94 -6.49 30.02
C LEU A 117 -18.43 -5.13 29.53
N VAL A 118 -17.41 -5.14 28.67
CA VAL A 118 -16.87 -3.92 28.04
C VAL A 118 -17.92 -3.28 27.14
N ARG A 119 -18.62 -4.07 26.33
CA ARG A 119 -19.74 -3.58 25.49
C ARG A 119 -20.84 -2.95 26.33
N GLU A 120 -21.32 -3.66 27.37
CA GLU A 120 -22.37 -3.14 28.27
C GLU A 120 -21.95 -1.84 28.97
N PHE A 121 -20.67 -1.71 29.35
CA PHE A 121 -20.13 -0.48 29.93
C PHE A 121 -20.09 0.67 28.92
N ILE A 122 -19.61 0.41 27.70
CA ILE A 122 -19.56 1.40 26.62
C ILE A 122 -20.97 1.88 26.26
N ASP A 123 -21.94 0.96 26.14
CA ASP A 123 -23.35 1.29 25.83
C ASP A 123 -23.88 2.34 26.80
N VAL A 124 -23.69 2.13 28.12
CA VAL A 124 -24.14 3.06 29.17
C VAL A 124 -23.42 4.41 29.07
N VAL A 125 -22.10 4.42 28.83
CA VAL A 125 -21.34 5.68 28.69
C VAL A 125 -21.85 6.51 27.51
N VAL A 126 -22.05 5.87 26.35
CA VAL A 126 -22.51 6.57 25.15
C VAL A 126 -23.94 7.08 25.35
N GLU A 127 -24.82 6.29 25.96
CA GLU A 127 -26.20 6.70 26.27
C GLU A 127 -26.25 7.92 27.21
N ILE A 128 -25.39 7.96 28.22
CA ILE A 128 -25.23 9.13 29.10
C ILE A 128 -24.85 10.38 28.31
N GLU A 129 -23.83 10.31 27.45
CA GLU A 129 -23.38 11.48 26.68
C GLU A 129 -24.46 11.97 25.69
N PHE A 130 -25.17 11.07 25.03
CA PHE A 130 -26.27 11.44 24.14
C PHE A 130 -27.48 12.02 24.90
N SER A 131 -27.75 11.56 26.13
CA SER A 131 -28.85 12.09 26.95
C SER A 131 -28.63 13.55 27.41
N LYS A 132 -27.38 13.95 27.65
CA LYS A 132 -27.04 15.32 28.08
C LYS A 132 -27.43 16.38 27.05
N GLU A 133 -27.35 16.06 25.77
CA GLU A 133 -27.63 16.99 24.67
C GLU A 133 -29.12 17.08 24.33
N THR A 134 -29.92 16.07 24.70
CA THR A 134 -31.37 16.10 24.49
C THR A 134 -32.11 17.13 25.36
N ASP A 135 -31.46 17.67 26.40
CA ASP A 135 -32.03 18.66 27.31
C ASP A 135 -31.79 20.13 26.88
N GLU A 136 -30.81 20.45 26.03
CA GLU A 136 -30.39 21.84 25.80
C GLU A 136 -30.68 22.48 24.42
N THR A 137 -30.98 21.80 23.29
CA THR A 137 -31.48 22.53 22.07
C THR A 137 -32.14 21.71 20.94
N THR A 138 -33.12 22.36 20.28
CA THR A 138 -33.79 22.10 18.97
C THR A 138 -34.83 20.96 18.83
N LYS A 139 -36.04 21.35 18.39
CA LYS A 139 -37.24 20.50 18.17
C LYS A 139 -37.16 19.60 16.92
N GLU A 140 -36.24 19.85 15.98
CA GLU A 140 -36.09 19.06 14.75
C GLU A 140 -35.27 17.78 14.95
N THR A 141 -34.29 17.77 15.86
CA THR A 141 -33.49 16.59 16.23
C THR A 141 -34.27 15.57 17.09
N LYS A 142 -35.41 15.98 17.66
CA LYS A 142 -36.25 15.17 18.55
C LYS A 142 -37.00 14.03 17.86
N SER A 143 -37.19 14.09 16.54
CA SER A 143 -37.96 13.08 15.79
C SER A 143 -37.12 11.88 15.36
N GLU A 144 -35.80 12.02 15.22
CA GLU A 144 -34.91 10.96 14.70
C GLU A 144 -34.07 10.27 15.79
N LEU A 145 -33.72 10.96 16.88
CA LEU A 145 -33.00 10.33 18.02
C LEU A 145 -33.89 9.44 18.91
N LYS A 146 -35.21 9.40 18.68
CA LYS A 146 -36.12 8.55 19.45
C LYS A 146 -36.23 7.16 18.85
N SER A 147 -35.34 6.27 19.27
CA SER A 147 -35.78 4.92 19.65
C SER A 147 -34.84 4.31 20.72
N ARG A 148 -35.41 4.07 21.91
CA ARG A 148 -34.99 3.09 22.95
C ARG A 148 -34.17 3.51 24.18
N SER A 149 -33.99 4.79 24.55
CA SER A 149 -33.62 5.09 25.95
C SER A 149 -34.89 5.12 26.82
N SER A 150 -35.16 4.00 27.51
CA SER A 150 -36.29 3.89 28.44
C SER A 150 -35.93 4.25 29.88
N GLU A 151 -34.66 4.59 30.15
CA GLU A 151 -34.15 4.76 31.50
C GLU A 151 -33.83 6.22 31.83
N SER A 152 -34.04 6.60 33.08
CA SER A 152 -33.82 7.97 33.56
C SER A 152 -32.32 8.24 33.81
N PRO A 153 -31.85 9.50 33.68
CA PRO A 153 -30.43 9.85 33.89
C PRO A 153 -29.84 9.41 35.24
N PRO A 154 -30.56 9.49 36.39
CA PRO A 154 -30.07 8.95 37.66
C PRO A 154 -29.87 7.43 37.66
N ASN A 155 -30.65 6.67 36.87
CA ASN A 155 -30.49 5.22 36.73
C ASN A 155 -29.26 4.87 35.88
N LEU A 156 -29.04 5.63 34.80
CA LEU A 156 -27.85 5.47 33.94
C LEU A 156 -26.54 5.69 34.72
N GLU A 157 -26.48 6.72 35.57
CA GLU A 157 -25.29 6.98 36.39
C GLU A 157 -25.04 5.87 37.42
N TYR A 158 -26.10 5.33 38.04
CA TYR A 158 -25.98 4.16 38.92
C TYR A 158 -25.48 2.92 38.16
N MET A 159 -26.03 2.65 36.97
CA MET A 159 -25.57 1.56 36.10
C MET A 159 -24.11 1.73 35.69
N LEU A 160 -23.70 2.95 35.35
CA LEU A 160 -22.31 3.26 35.00
C LEU A 160 -21.36 2.86 36.13
N GLN A 161 -21.65 3.27 37.37
CA GLN A 161 -20.82 2.94 38.53
C GLN A 161 -20.79 1.43 38.82
N ARG A 162 -21.91 0.75 38.66
CA ARG A 162 -21.99 -0.71 38.80
C ARG A 162 -21.13 -1.42 37.74
N LYS A 163 -21.31 -1.09 36.45
CA LYS A 163 -20.54 -1.68 35.34
C LYS A 163 -19.05 -1.35 35.43
N LYS A 164 -18.70 -0.14 35.87
CA LYS A 164 -17.31 0.26 36.18
C LYS A 164 -16.70 -0.63 37.26
N SER A 165 -17.48 -0.97 38.28
CA SER A 165 -17.04 -1.85 39.37
C SER A 165 -16.87 -3.30 38.90
N ASP A 166 -17.78 -3.80 38.07
CA ASP A 166 -17.69 -5.14 37.47
C ASP A 166 -16.44 -5.28 36.59
N LEU A 167 -16.13 -4.27 35.76
CA LEU A 167 -14.93 -4.28 34.92
C LEU A 167 -13.63 -4.20 35.72
N LYS A 168 -13.60 -3.47 36.84
CA LYS A 168 -12.43 -3.37 37.72
C LYS A 168 -12.04 -4.69 38.38
N LEU A 169 -12.90 -5.72 38.34
CA LEU A 169 -12.56 -7.07 38.76
C LEU A 169 -11.67 -7.79 37.74
N LEU A 170 -11.66 -7.35 36.48
CA LEU A 170 -11.00 -8.02 35.35
C LEU A 170 -9.93 -7.14 34.68
N LEU A 171 -10.04 -5.82 34.80
CA LEU A 171 -9.16 -4.82 34.19
C LEU A 171 -8.61 -3.86 35.26
N SER A 172 -7.43 -3.30 35.01
CA SER A 172 -6.86 -2.29 35.88
C SER A 172 -7.65 -0.97 35.86
N SER A 173 -7.55 -0.16 36.92
CA SER A 173 -8.20 1.15 36.97
C SER A 173 -7.83 2.06 35.80
N THR A 174 -6.57 2.01 35.35
CA THR A 174 -6.08 2.78 34.19
C THR A 174 -6.72 2.33 32.89
N GLU A 175 -6.94 1.04 32.71
CA GLU A 175 -7.56 0.48 31.50
C GLU A 175 -9.05 0.78 31.42
N VAL A 176 -9.76 0.68 32.55
CA VAL A 176 -11.18 1.05 32.62
C VAL A 176 -11.36 2.55 32.34
N GLU A 177 -10.46 3.38 32.86
CA GLU A 177 -10.49 4.83 32.60
C GLU A 177 -10.16 5.16 31.14
N GLU A 178 -9.28 4.40 30.50
CA GLU A 178 -8.98 4.56 29.07
C GLU A 178 -10.19 4.22 28.19
N ILE A 179 -10.91 3.13 28.49
CA ILE A 179 -12.17 2.78 27.81
C ILE A 179 -13.21 3.88 28.01
N LEU A 180 -13.38 4.36 29.25
CA LEU A 180 -14.32 5.44 29.59
C LEU A 180 -14.02 6.72 28.81
N ASN A 181 -12.77 7.17 28.83
CA ASN A 181 -12.34 8.39 28.14
C ASN A 181 -12.53 8.25 26.62
N CYS A 182 -12.13 7.11 26.04
CA CYS A 182 -12.34 6.83 24.63
C CYS A 182 -13.83 6.89 24.25
N ALA A 183 -14.70 6.24 25.03
CA ALA A 183 -16.15 6.23 24.79
C ALA A 183 -16.75 7.64 24.86
N GLN A 184 -16.40 8.44 25.87
CA GLN A 184 -16.86 9.82 26.01
C GLN A 184 -16.39 10.72 24.87
N GLN A 185 -15.11 10.63 24.48
CA GLN A 185 -14.56 11.44 23.39
C GLN A 185 -15.25 11.13 22.06
N VAL A 186 -15.38 9.84 21.71
CA VAL A 186 -16.04 9.41 20.46
C VAL A 186 -17.52 9.78 20.45
N ALA A 187 -18.24 9.63 21.57
CA ALA A 187 -19.64 10.05 21.66
C ALA A 187 -19.80 11.57 21.44
N LYS A 188 -19.00 12.40 22.13
CA LYS A 188 -19.03 13.86 21.96
C LYS A 188 -18.65 14.30 20.55
N ALA A 189 -17.64 13.65 19.94
CA ALA A 189 -17.27 13.92 18.56
C ALA A 189 -18.41 13.57 17.59
N SER A 190 -19.08 12.43 17.80
CA SER A 190 -20.24 11.99 17.00
C SER A 190 -21.40 12.99 17.07
N ILE A 191 -21.73 13.47 18.27
CA ILE A 191 -22.75 14.51 18.49
C ILE A 191 -22.35 15.81 17.78
N SER A 192 -21.10 16.27 17.94
CA SER A 192 -20.58 17.51 17.36
C SER A 192 -20.62 17.51 15.83
N LEU A 193 -20.43 16.36 15.18
CA LEU A 193 -20.54 16.22 13.73
C LEU A 193 -21.93 16.54 13.18
N HIS A 194 -22.98 16.40 13.99
CA HIS A 194 -24.37 16.61 13.58
C HIS A 194 -24.93 17.96 14.02
N SER A 195 -24.48 18.50 15.15
CA SER A 195 -24.90 19.83 15.63
C SER A 195 -24.32 20.96 14.78
N LYS A 196 -23.11 20.77 14.24
CA LYS A 196 -22.48 21.67 13.26
C LYS A 196 -22.79 21.12 11.88
N LYS A 197 -23.68 21.76 11.09
CA LYS A 197 -23.96 21.38 9.68
C LYS A 197 -22.66 21.43 8.86
N ALA A 198 -21.88 20.36 8.88
CA ALA A 198 -20.63 20.22 8.16
C ALA A 198 -20.70 18.99 7.24
N GLY A 199 -20.06 19.09 6.07
CA GLY A 199 -20.15 18.10 5.00
C GLY A 199 -21.15 18.53 3.92
N LEU A 200 -20.76 18.36 2.65
CA LEU A 200 -21.67 18.53 1.52
C LEU A 200 -22.77 17.48 1.62
N ARG A 201 -23.97 17.87 2.07
CA ARG A 201 -25.17 17.03 2.05
C ARG A 201 -25.92 17.27 0.75
N PHE A 202 -25.26 17.03 -0.37
CA PHE A 202 -25.93 17.17 -1.66
C PHE A 202 -26.82 15.95 -1.84
N ALA A 203 -28.14 16.15 -1.95
CA ALA A 203 -29.10 15.05 -1.97
C ALA A 203 -28.83 14.02 -3.09
N ARG A 204 -28.20 14.46 -4.19
CA ARG A 204 -27.81 13.61 -5.32
C ARG A 204 -26.63 12.67 -5.01
N ASP A 205 -25.84 12.91 -3.98
CA ASP A 205 -24.70 12.05 -3.64
C ASP A 205 -25.16 10.64 -3.23
N VAL A 206 -26.38 10.52 -2.69
CA VAL A 206 -27.01 9.23 -2.39
C VAL A 206 -27.37 8.49 -3.67
N GLU A 207 -27.91 9.19 -4.67
CA GLU A 207 -28.28 8.61 -5.97
C GLU A 207 -27.03 8.16 -6.76
N LEU A 208 -25.95 8.94 -6.67
CA LEU A 208 -24.66 8.62 -7.28
C LEU A 208 -23.86 7.56 -6.49
N GLY A 209 -24.26 7.28 -5.24
CA GLY A 209 -23.52 6.45 -4.30
C GLY A 209 -22.20 7.05 -3.81
N THR A 210 -21.89 8.31 -4.14
CA THR A 210 -20.66 9.01 -3.72
C THR A 210 -20.63 9.27 -2.22
N ASN A 211 -21.80 9.33 -1.57
CA ASN A 211 -21.91 9.44 -0.12
C ASN A 211 -21.30 8.25 0.64
N GLN A 212 -21.12 7.09 -0.02
CA GLN A 212 -20.48 5.90 0.54
C GLN A 212 -18.96 5.97 0.52
N HIS A 213 -18.37 6.95 -0.16
CA HIS A 213 -16.94 7.11 -0.33
C HIS A 213 -16.42 8.31 0.46
N VAL A 214 -15.14 8.26 0.85
CA VAL A 214 -14.42 9.48 1.22
C VAL A 214 -14.05 10.20 -0.07
N PHE A 215 -14.49 11.45 -0.20
CA PHE A 215 -14.20 12.30 -1.35
C PHE A 215 -12.76 12.82 -1.31
N GLY A 216 -12.10 12.90 -2.46
CA GLY A 216 -10.84 13.61 -2.62
C GLY A 216 -10.58 13.99 -4.08
N ILE A 217 -9.46 14.69 -4.31
CA ILE A 217 -8.93 14.96 -5.66
C ILE A 217 -7.66 14.15 -5.85
N LEU A 218 -7.51 13.49 -6.99
CA LEU A 218 -6.29 12.77 -7.32
C LEU A 218 -5.22 13.76 -7.81
N GLY A 219 -4.33 14.17 -6.92
CA GLY A 219 -3.34 15.24 -7.14
C GLY A 219 -3.63 16.49 -6.29
N PRO A 220 -3.03 17.65 -6.64
CA PRO A 220 -3.23 18.88 -5.88
C PRO A 220 -4.71 19.31 -5.85
N HIS A 221 -5.29 19.34 -4.65
CA HIS A 221 -6.66 19.81 -4.43
C HIS A 221 -6.70 21.32 -4.23
N THR A 222 -7.35 22.05 -5.14
CA THR A 222 -7.44 23.54 -5.17
C THR A 222 -8.72 24.11 -4.55
N GLY A 223 -9.69 23.26 -4.17
CA GLY A 223 -10.99 23.64 -3.64
C GLY A 223 -10.88 24.14 -2.20
N HIS A 224 -10.42 25.38 -2.02
CA HIS A 224 -10.26 25.98 -0.70
C HIS A 224 -11.53 25.87 0.15
N TYR A 225 -12.72 26.02 -0.43
CA TYR A 225 -14.02 25.95 0.25
C TYR A 225 -14.36 24.64 0.98
N TYR A 226 -13.56 23.57 0.81
CA TYR A 226 -13.64 22.36 1.64
C TYR A 226 -12.92 22.50 2.99
N GLY A 227 -12.03 23.48 3.10
CA GLY A 227 -11.24 23.81 4.28
C GLY A 227 -9.75 23.96 3.98
N ASP A 228 -9.06 24.45 5.01
CA ASP A 228 -7.65 24.80 4.97
C ASP A 228 -6.72 23.70 5.50
N ILE A 229 -7.26 22.56 5.94
CA ILE A 229 -6.47 21.38 6.31
C ILE A 229 -6.46 20.43 5.12
N VAL A 230 -5.26 20.09 4.62
CA VAL A 230 -5.08 19.18 3.48
C VAL A 230 -4.51 17.86 3.98
N ILE A 231 -5.26 16.78 3.78
CA ILE A 231 -4.87 15.41 4.11
C ILE A 231 -4.48 14.71 2.81
N VAL A 232 -3.26 14.22 2.72
CA VAL A 232 -2.74 13.49 1.56
C VAL A 232 -2.59 12.04 1.97
N PHE A 233 -3.24 11.14 1.23
CA PHE A 233 -3.14 9.72 1.51
C PHE A 233 -2.02 9.05 0.72
N LYS A 234 -1.61 7.88 1.19
CA LYS A 234 -0.65 7.04 0.48
C LYS A 234 -1.21 6.60 -0.86
N ARG A 235 -0.34 6.53 -1.87
CA ARG A 235 -0.68 6.12 -3.25
C ARG A 235 -1.32 4.74 -3.33
N GLU A 236 -0.91 3.82 -2.46
CA GLU A 236 -1.41 2.45 -2.40
C GLU A 236 -2.93 2.37 -2.15
N LEU A 237 -3.54 3.39 -1.53
CA LEU A 237 -4.97 3.44 -1.29
C LEU A 237 -5.79 3.43 -2.60
N MET A 238 -5.23 3.93 -3.69
CA MET A 238 -5.88 3.92 -5.01
C MET A 238 -5.97 2.53 -5.64
N LEU A 239 -5.29 1.52 -5.06
CA LEU A 239 -5.32 0.12 -5.49
C LEU A 239 -6.31 -0.72 -4.67
N HIS A 240 -6.94 -0.12 -3.67
CA HIS A 240 -7.96 -0.77 -2.85
C HIS A 240 -9.26 -1.00 -3.66
N PRO A 241 -9.95 -2.16 -3.53
CA PRO A 241 -11.12 -2.51 -4.35
C PRO A 241 -12.28 -1.52 -4.31
N ASP A 242 -12.48 -0.84 -3.18
CA ASP A 242 -13.51 0.20 -3.02
C ASP A 242 -13.09 1.59 -3.53
N THR A 243 -11.86 1.75 -4.00
CA THR A 243 -11.44 3.02 -4.58
C THR A 243 -11.85 3.08 -6.05
N ASN A 244 -12.23 4.25 -6.55
CA ASN A 244 -12.35 4.53 -7.98
C ASN A 244 -12.10 6.02 -8.23
N PHE A 245 -12.07 6.44 -9.48
CA PHE A 245 -12.01 7.87 -9.82
C PHE A 245 -12.69 8.17 -11.15
N THR A 246 -13.06 9.44 -11.33
CA THR A 246 -13.65 9.98 -12.56
C THR A 246 -12.90 11.25 -12.99
N MET A 247 -12.89 11.56 -14.30
CA MET A 247 -12.16 12.72 -14.83
C MET A 247 -12.71 14.09 -14.42
N HIS A 248 -13.93 14.11 -13.89
CA HIS A 248 -14.64 15.26 -13.35
C HIS A 248 -15.46 14.82 -12.13
N ALA A 249 -15.96 15.79 -11.36
CA ALA A 249 -16.83 15.50 -10.23
C ALA A 249 -18.14 14.81 -10.65
N ALA A 250 -18.62 13.86 -9.85
CA ALA A 250 -19.81 13.03 -10.09
C ALA A 250 -21.06 13.88 -10.31
N THR A 251 -21.16 14.99 -9.57
CA THR A 251 -22.27 15.94 -9.69
C THR A 251 -22.38 16.53 -11.10
N THR A 252 -21.28 16.63 -11.87
CA THR A 252 -21.31 17.18 -13.24
C THR A 252 -22.09 16.31 -14.24
N TYR A 253 -22.35 15.04 -13.91
CA TYR A 253 -23.15 14.12 -14.75
C TYR A 253 -24.65 14.33 -14.59
N VAL A 254 -25.10 14.78 -13.41
CA VAL A 254 -26.53 14.87 -13.03
C VAL A 254 -27.04 16.30 -12.85
N ILE A 255 -26.14 17.29 -12.89
CA ILE A 255 -26.51 18.70 -12.89
C ILE A 255 -27.26 19.05 -14.19
N ASN A 256 -28.40 19.74 -14.06
CA ASN A 256 -29.21 20.14 -15.21
C ASN A 256 -28.61 21.37 -15.93
N GLN A 257 -28.90 21.51 -17.22
CA GLN A 257 -28.40 22.61 -18.06
C GLN A 257 -28.87 24.01 -17.62
N LYS A 258 -29.77 24.12 -16.62
CA LYS A 258 -30.33 25.39 -16.13
C LYS A 258 -29.50 26.01 -14.99
N THR A 259 -28.59 25.27 -14.37
CA THR A 259 -27.65 25.83 -13.39
C THR A 259 -26.41 26.42 -14.09
N PRO A 260 -25.79 27.47 -13.53
CA PRO A 260 -24.58 28.09 -14.09
C PRO A 260 -23.31 27.22 -13.97
N VAL A 261 -23.44 25.97 -13.51
CA VAL A 261 -22.33 25.03 -13.34
C VAL A 261 -22.18 24.19 -14.62
N PRO A 262 -20.96 24.02 -15.17
CA PRO A 262 -20.76 23.21 -16.38
C PRO A 262 -21.14 21.75 -16.14
N THR A 263 -21.83 21.15 -17.11
CA THR A 263 -22.11 19.71 -17.15
C THR A 263 -20.92 18.95 -17.76
N VAL A 264 -20.85 17.63 -17.53
CA VAL A 264 -19.82 16.78 -18.14
C VAL A 264 -19.81 16.89 -19.67
N TYR A 265 -20.98 17.06 -20.30
CA TYR A 265 -21.13 17.19 -21.76
C TYR A 265 -20.52 18.49 -22.31
N SER A 266 -20.50 19.55 -21.50
CA SER A 266 -19.82 20.80 -21.85
C SER A 266 -18.30 20.74 -21.61
N LEU A 267 -17.87 19.95 -20.63
CA LEU A 267 -16.46 19.80 -20.25
C LEU A 267 -15.73 18.77 -21.11
N SER A 268 -16.43 17.75 -21.59
CA SER A 268 -15.94 16.61 -22.35
C SER A 268 -16.84 16.40 -23.58
N PRO A 269 -16.57 17.06 -24.72
CA PRO A 269 -17.46 17.08 -25.89
C PRO A 269 -17.57 15.74 -26.64
N TRP A 270 -16.80 14.73 -26.24
CA TRP A 270 -16.95 13.35 -26.70
C TRP A 270 -18.10 12.61 -26.01
N TYR A 271 -18.60 13.11 -24.88
CA TYR A 271 -19.84 12.61 -24.29
C TYR A 271 -21.04 13.35 -24.87
N LYS A 272 -22.09 12.58 -25.18
CA LYS A 272 -23.40 13.11 -25.58
C LYS A 272 -24.32 13.07 -24.37
N ASP A 273 -25.14 14.11 -24.20
CA ASP A 273 -26.18 14.13 -23.18
C ASP A 273 -27.22 13.05 -23.52
N PRO A 274 -27.38 12.00 -22.69
CA PRO A 274 -28.33 10.94 -22.97
C PRO A 274 -29.77 11.38 -22.69
N GLY A 275 -29.98 12.48 -21.96
CA GLY A 275 -31.28 13.13 -21.81
C GLY A 275 -32.13 12.67 -20.61
N THR A 276 -31.89 11.49 -20.05
CA THR A 276 -32.63 10.98 -18.87
C THR A 276 -31.73 10.89 -17.62
N PRO A 277 -32.28 11.10 -16.39
CA PRO A 277 -31.51 10.95 -15.14
C PRO A 277 -30.91 9.55 -14.96
N GLU A 278 -31.64 8.50 -15.34
CA GLU A 278 -31.19 7.11 -15.23
C GLU A 278 -29.97 6.85 -16.13
N GLU A 279 -29.98 7.40 -17.35
CA GLU A 279 -28.84 7.29 -18.26
C GLU A 279 -27.68 8.19 -17.84
N HIS A 280 -27.93 9.34 -17.19
CA HIS A 280 -26.88 10.15 -16.55
C HIS A 280 -26.14 9.35 -15.48
N LEU A 281 -26.87 8.64 -14.62
CA LEU A 281 -26.29 7.75 -13.61
C LEU A 281 -25.51 6.61 -14.25
N LYS A 282 -26.08 5.97 -15.29
CA LYS A 282 -25.40 4.91 -16.03
C LYS A 282 -24.08 5.40 -16.63
N LEU A 283 -24.08 6.59 -17.25
CA LEU A 283 -22.87 7.20 -17.80
C LEU A 283 -21.85 7.53 -16.71
N PHE A 284 -22.28 8.03 -15.55
CA PHE A 284 -21.37 8.24 -14.42
C PHE A 284 -20.69 6.93 -13.99
N HIS A 285 -21.45 5.85 -13.81
CA HIS A 285 -20.89 4.55 -13.43
C HIS A 285 -20.00 3.94 -14.52
N SER A 286 -20.34 4.13 -15.80
CA SER A 286 -19.49 3.70 -16.92
C SER A 286 -18.27 4.62 -17.15
N SER A 287 -18.20 5.76 -16.45
CA SER A 287 -17.07 6.68 -16.49
C SER A 287 -16.02 6.45 -15.40
N LYS A 288 -16.20 5.43 -14.54
CA LYS A 288 -15.28 5.15 -13.43
C LYS A 288 -14.05 4.38 -13.90
N LEU A 289 -12.89 4.79 -13.41
CA LEU A 289 -11.60 4.12 -13.57
C LEU A 289 -11.07 3.61 -12.23
N HIS A 290 -10.15 2.64 -12.28
CA HIS A 290 -9.53 2.05 -11.09
C HIS A 290 -8.03 1.82 -11.35
N CYS A 291 -7.15 2.17 -10.40
CA CYS A 291 -5.71 2.10 -10.60
C CYS A 291 -5.14 0.66 -10.59
N SER A 292 -5.87 -0.30 -10.03
CA SER A 292 -5.47 -1.72 -10.13
C SER A 292 -5.68 -2.30 -11.53
N THR A 293 -6.47 -1.65 -12.38
CA THR A 293 -6.82 -2.14 -13.72
C THR A 293 -5.73 -1.73 -14.72
N PRO A 294 -5.04 -2.67 -15.38
CA PRO A 294 -3.97 -2.33 -16.33
C PRO A 294 -4.43 -1.34 -17.41
N GLY A 295 -3.61 -0.35 -17.78
CA GLY A 295 -3.95 0.65 -18.81
C GLY A 295 -4.83 1.81 -18.35
N TYR A 296 -5.17 1.90 -17.05
CA TYR A 296 -5.91 3.05 -16.50
C TYR A 296 -5.17 4.37 -16.72
N ASP A 297 -3.84 4.34 -16.63
CA ASP A 297 -2.95 5.49 -16.76
C ASP A 297 -2.92 6.02 -18.19
N GLU A 298 -2.91 5.14 -19.19
CA GLU A 298 -3.05 5.50 -20.59
C GLU A 298 -4.37 6.27 -20.85
N VAL A 299 -5.50 5.70 -20.42
CA VAL A 299 -6.82 6.33 -20.61
C VAL A 299 -6.89 7.67 -19.89
N THR A 300 -6.38 7.72 -18.67
CA THR A 300 -6.32 8.95 -17.87
C THR A 300 -5.47 10.01 -18.55
N ALA A 301 -4.28 9.65 -19.06
CA ALA A 301 -3.40 10.57 -19.76
C ALA A 301 -4.03 11.10 -21.06
N LEU A 302 -4.66 10.23 -21.85
CA LEU A 302 -5.39 10.63 -23.07
C LEU A 302 -6.54 11.60 -22.77
N GLN A 303 -7.33 11.33 -21.73
CA GLN A 303 -8.39 12.24 -21.28
C GLN A 303 -7.79 13.60 -20.88
N LEU A 304 -6.69 13.62 -20.11
CA LEU A 304 -6.02 14.88 -19.71
C LEU A 304 -5.48 15.66 -20.89
N MET A 305 -4.86 14.98 -21.87
CA MET A 305 -4.38 15.59 -23.12
C MET A 305 -5.55 16.21 -23.89
N ALA A 306 -6.66 15.47 -24.06
CA ALA A 306 -7.85 15.94 -24.74
C ALA A 306 -8.48 17.16 -24.05
N LEU A 307 -8.68 17.07 -22.73
CA LEU A 307 -9.23 18.16 -21.89
C LEU A 307 -8.37 19.43 -21.92
N THR A 308 -7.04 19.27 -21.93
CA THR A 308 -6.08 20.38 -22.05
C THR A 308 -6.02 20.94 -23.48
N GLY A 309 -6.32 20.08 -24.44
CA GLY A 309 -6.37 20.34 -25.86
C GLY A 309 -7.52 21.20 -26.36
N LEU A 310 -8.68 21.10 -25.69
CA LEU A 310 -9.99 21.59 -26.15
C LEU A 310 -9.94 23.00 -26.77
N GLN A 311 -9.44 23.99 -26.03
CA GLN A 311 -9.46 25.39 -26.48
C GLN A 311 -8.60 25.67 -27.71
N LYS A 312 -7.53 24.88 -27.93
CA LYS A 312 -6.67 25.05 -29.10
C LYS A 312 -6.90 23.98 -30.17
N ASN A 313 -7.96 23.19 -30.05
CA ASN A 313 -8.35 22.16 -31.00
C ASN A 313 -7.20 21.21 -31.39
N THR A 314 -6.44 20.74 -30.40
CA THR A 314 -5.32 19.78 -30.59
C THR A 314 -5.26 18.81 -29.42
N ILE A 315 -4.77 17.60 -29.66
CA ILE A 315 -4.51 16.58 -28.63
C ILE A 315 -3.06 16.61 -28.14
N ASP A 316 -2.13 17.23 -28.89
CA ASP A 316 -0.70 17.18 -28.57
C ASP A 316 -0.42 18.09 -27.38
N ARG A 317 -0.20 17.47 -26.22
CA ARG A 317 -0.01 18.14 -24.93
C ARG A 317 1.03 17.41 -24.11
N ASP A 318 2.07 18.15 -23.75
CA ASP A 318 3.05 17.73 -22.76
C ASP A 318 2.51 17.89 -21.33
N LEU A 319 3.28 17.38 -20.37
CA LEU A 319 2.97 17.51 -18.95
C LEU A 319 2.86 18.97 -18.48
N ASN A 320 3.72 19.87 -18.95
CA ASN A 320 3.68 21.30 -18.56
C ASN A 320 2.38 21.98 -18.97
N ASN A 321 1.79 21.56 -20.09
CA ASN A 321 0.49 22.06 -20.56
C ASN A 321 -0.62 21.58 -19.61
N VAL A 322 -0.60 20.29 -19.26
CA VAL A 322 -1.57 19.68 -18.32
C VAL A 322 -1.49 20.34 -16.95
N MET A 323 -0.27 20.51 -16.40
CA MET A 323 -0.04 21.15 -15.10
C MET A 323 -0.52 22.59 -15.07
N ARG A 324 -0.25 23.38 -16.12
CA ARG A 324 -0.74 24.77 -16.22
C ARG A 324 -2.27 24.84 -16.22
N ARG A 325 -2.93 23.92 -16.93
CA ARG A 325 -4.41 23.81 -16.88
C ARG A 325 -4.88 23.42 -15.49
N TRP A 326 -4.24 22.42 -14.88
CA TRP A 326 -4.62 21.87 -13.58
C TRP A 326 -4.69 22.94 -12.49
N VAL A 327 -3.68 23.82 -12.43
CA VAL A 327 -3.61 24.91 -11.44
C VAL A 327 -4.63 26.03 -11.74
N ALA A 328 -5.04 26.18 -13.00
CA ALA A 328 -5.91 27.27 -13.44
C ALA A 328 -7.42 26.99 -13.32
N ILE A 329 -7.83 25.78 -12.90
CA ILE A 329 -9.24 25.38 -12.87
C ILE A 329 -9.69 24.93 -11.48
N ASP A 330 -11.01 24.97 -11.27
CA ASP A 330 -11.66 24.50 -10.05
C ASP A 330 -11.53 22.97 -9.89
N SER A 331 -11.49 22.52 -8.64
CA SER A 331 -11.32 21.11 -8.28
C SER A 331 -12.43 20.18 -8.81
N HIS A 332 -13.66 20.66 -9.04
CA HIS A 332 -14.70 19.83 -9.66
C HIS A 332 -14.42 19.49 -11.14
N ARG A 333 -13.46 20.17 -11.76
CA ARG A 333 -13.02 19.94 -13.16
C ARG A 333 -11.68 19.18 -13.23
N LEU A 334 -11.24 18.67 -12.08
CA LEU A 334 -10.09 17.79 -11.92
C LEU A 334 -10.56 16.35 -11.70
N ILE A 335 -9.59 15.45 -11.55
CA ILE A 335 -9.86 14.04 -11.27
C ILE A 335 -10.42 13.90 -9.85
N GLU A 336 -11.67 13.48 -9.74
CA GLU A 336 -12.32 13.19 -8.48
C GLU A 336 -12.02 11.74 -8.07
N ALA A 337 -11.47 11.57 -6.87
CA ALA A 337 -11.19 10.28 -6.26
C ALA A 337 -12.30 9.91 -5.26
N HIS A 338 -12.84 8.71 -5.42
CA HIS A 338 -13.78 8.09 -4.50
C HIS A 338 -13.04 7.01 -3.73
N LEU A 339 -12.69 7.30 -2.48
CA LEU A 339 -11.87 6.43 -1.64
C LEU A 339 -12.74 5.50 -0.77
N PRO A 340 -12.16 4.51 -0.05
CA PRO A 340 -12.93 3.59 0.77
C PRO A 340 -13.77 4.32 1.83
N GLN A 341 -14.86 3.69 2.26
CA GLN A 341 -15.82 4.28 3.21
C GLN A 341 -15.16 4.75 4.52
N LEU A 342 -14.13 4.03 4.95
CA LEU A 342 -13.36 4.25 6.17
C LEU A 342 -11.87 4.11 5.86
N ILE A 343 -11.11 5.17 6.16
CA ILE A 343 -9.66 5.20 5.92
C ILE A 343 -8.95 5.41 7.27
N PRO A 344 -8.24 4.40 7.78
CA PRO A 344 -7.46 4.55 9.00
C PRO A 344 -6.38 5.61 8.88
N LEU A 345 -6.01 6.26 10.00
CA LEU A 345 -4.98 7.32 10.01
C LEU A 345 -3.61 6.82 9.50
N SER A 346 -3.33 5.52 9.56
CA SER A 346 -2.11 4.90 9.02
C SER A 346 -1.97 5.02 7.48
N TYR A 347 -3.05 5.33 6.76
CA TYR A 347 -3.03 5.60 5.32
C TYR A 347 -2.82 7.07 4.99
N ILE A 348 -2.78 7.96 5.98
CA ILE A 348 -2.40 9.36 5.78
C ILE A 348 -0.89 9.42 5.63
N ASP A 349 -0.45 9.90 4.47
CA ASP A 349 0.96 10.11 4.15
C ASP A 349 1.44 11.46 4.69
N HIS A 350 0.62 12.50 4.55
CA HIS A 350 0.94 13.82 5.07
C HIS A 350 -0.30 14.66 5.41
N VAL A 351 -0.18 15.53 6.41
CA VAL A 351 -1.17 16.57 6.73
C VAL A 351 -0.52 17.94 6.62
N TYR A 352 -1.09 18.84 5.82
CA TYR A 352 -0.67 20.23 5.73
C TYR A 352 -1.70 21.15 6.36
N MET A 353 -1.24 22.18 7.06
CA MET A 353 -2.12 23.14 7.74
C MET A 353 -1.44 24.51 7.94
N PRO A 354 -2.15 25.64 7.74
CA PRO A 354 -1.65 26.97 8.11
C PRO A 354 -1.43 27.11 9.62
N LYS A 355 -0.53 28.01 10.02
CA LYS A 355 -0.14 28.19 11.43
C LYS A 355 -1.33 28.52 12.34
N ASN A 356 -2.17 29.45 11.89
CA ASN A 356 -3.32 29.91 12.66
C ASN A 356 -4.47 28.89 12.68
N VAL A 357 -4.58 28.04 11.65
CA VAL A 357 -5.52 26.91 11.63
C VAL A 357 -5.10 25.87 12.67
N PHE A 358 -3.81 25.50 12.72
CA PHE A 358 -3.31 24.60 13.78
C PHE A 358 -3.53 25.18 15.18
N ALA A 359 -3.27 26.47 15.37
CA ALA A 359 -3.49 27.14 16.65
C ALA A 359 -4.97 27.23 17.04
N SER A 360 -5.89 27.13 16.08
CA SER A 360 -7.34 27.09 16.33
C SER A 360 -7.86 25.73 16.80
N LEU A 361 -7.06 24.66 16.65
CA LEU A 361 -7.42 23.33 17.13
C LEU A 361 -7.42 23.28 18.66
N THR A 362 -8.22 22.40 19.24
CA THR A 362 -8.19 22.11 20.68
C THR A 362 -6.79 21.65 21.13
N PRO A 363 -6.37 21.93 22.38
CA PRO A 363 -5.06 21.50 22.88
C PRO A 363 -4.82 19.99 22.73
N ASP A 364 -5.85 19.19 22.97
CA ASP A 364 -5.81 17.74 22.81
C ASP A 364 -5.59 17.34 21.34
N ALA A 365 -6.29 17.97 20.40
CA ALA A 365 -6.08 17.73 18.97
C ALA A 365 -4.66 18.13 18.53
N GLN A 366 -4.13 19.26 19.03
CA GLN A 366 -2.75 19.66 18.74
C GLN A 366 -1.72 18.63 19.24
N ALA A 367 -1.96 18.04 20.41
CA ALA A 367 -1.12 16.97 20.95
C ALA A 367 -1.23 15.69 20.11
N GLN A 368 -2.45 15.27 19.77
CA GLN A 368 -2.71 14.09 18.94
C GLN A 368 -2.08 14.20 17.56
N VAL A 369 -2.14 15.37 16.89
CA VAL A 369 -1.46 15.57 15.59
C VAL A 369 0.03 15.29 15.70
N LYS A 370 0.68 15.81 16.75
CA LYS A 370 2.12 15.61 16.98
C LYS A 370 2.46 14.16 17.33
N GLU A 371 1.58 13.47 18.05
CA GLU A 371 1.77 12.09 18.47
C GLU A 371 1.54 11.09 17.32
N ILE A 372 0.46 11.26 16.57
CA ILE A 372 0.04 10.36 15.49
C ILE A 372 0.89 10.58 14.24
N PHE A 373 1.23 11.83 13.92
CA PHE A 373 1.95 12.21 12.71
C PHE A 373 3.31 12.86 12.99
N PRO A 374 4.21 12.28 13.82
CA PRO A 374 5.42 12.97 14.29
C PRO A 374 6.34 13.47 13.17
N TYR A 375 6.28 12.83 11.99
CA TYR A 375 7.06 13.18 10.80
C TYR A 375 6.20 13.46 9.56
N SER A 376 4.88 13.29 9.65
CA SER A 376 3.92 13.34 8.54
C SER A 376 2.91 14.49 8.69
N HIS A 377 3.29 15.56 9.38
CA HIS A 377 2.54 16.81 9.38
C HIS A 377 3.45 18.00 9.08
N LYS A 378 2.88 19.04 8.46
CA LYS A 378 3.53 20.30 8.19
C LYS A 378 2.62 21.46 8.55
N ILE A 379 3.01 22.17 9.61
CA ILE A 379 2.46 23.47 9.95
C ILE A 379 3.23 24.51 9.14
N THR A 380 2.56 25.17 8.19
CA THR A 380 3.20 26.17 7.33
C THR A 380 3.34 27.50 8.06
N ARG A 381 4.13 28.42 7.50
CA ARG A 381 4.24 29.79 8.02
C ARG A 381 3.07 30.68 7.60
N ASP A 382 2.23 30.19 6.68
CA ASP A 382 1.11 30.93 6.13
C ASP A 382 0.05 31.18 7.21
N ILE A 383 -0.66 32.29 7.04
CA ILE A 383 -1.79 32.70 7.85
C ILE A 383 -2.95 32.93 6.89
N VAL A 384 -4.06 32.24 7.12
CA VAL A 384 -5.29 32.39 6.33
C VAL A 384 -6.34 33.17 7.13
N ASP A 385 -7.18 33.97 6.47
CA ASP A 385 -8.26 34.68 7.19
C ASP A 385 -9.41 33.72 7.53
N LEU A 386 -9.59 33.43 8.83
CA LEU A 386 -10.63 32.51 9.32
C LEU A 386 -12.03 33.15 9.35
N ASN A 387 -12.14 34.47 9.17
CA ASN A 387 -13.43 35.18 9.22
C ASN A 387 -14.11 35.28 7.84
N ILE A 388 -13.41 34.91 6.76
CA ILE A 388 -13.95 34.95 5.41
C ILE A 388 -14.76 33.67 5.16
N GLU A 389 -16.03 33.84 4.82
CA GLU A 389 -16.88 32.73 4.39
C GLU A 389 -16.37 32.16 3.06
N MET A 390 -16.23 30.84 3.03
CA MET A 390 -15.65 30.14 1.89
C MET A 390 -16.78 29.63 0.98
N MET A 391 -16.89 30.20 -0.22
CA MET A 391 -17.92 29.78 -1.18
C MET A 391 -17.35 28.87 -2.26
N ALA A 392 -18.14 27.88 -2.68
CA ALA A 392 -17.80 27.06 -3.83
C ALA A 392 -17.69 27.93 -5.10
N PHE A 393 -16.73 27.61 -5.97
CA PHE A 393 -16.47 28.30 -7.24
C PHE A 393 -16.05 29.78 -7.16
N SER A 394 -15.91 30.38 -5.97
CA SER A 394 -15.28 31.71 -5.83
C SER A 394 -13.77 31.63 -5.97
N LYS A 395 -13.11 32.77 -6.22
CA LYS A 395 -11.64 32.83 -6.12
C LYS A 395 -11.24 32.77 -4.63
N PRO A 396 -10.15 32.07 -4.29
CA PRO A 396 -9.60 32.15 -2.94
C PRO A 396 -9.20 33.59 -2.62
N ASP A 397 -9.34 33.99 -1.36
CA ASP A 397 -8.85 35.28 -0.91
C ASP A 397 -7.31 35.33 -0.96
N PRO A 398 -6.70 36.53 -0.97
CA PRO A 398 -5.25 36.68 -1.14
C PRO A 398 -4.39 35.91 -0.12
N SER A 399 -4.89 35.68 1.10
CA SER A 399 -4.16 34.91 2.12
C SER A 399 -4.09 33.43 1.79
N ARG A 400 -5.15 32.88 1.18
CA ARG A 400 -5.24 31.47 0.75
C ARG A 400 -4.53 31.18 -0.56
N VAL A 401 -4.37 32.17 -1.44
CA VAL A 401 -3.61 32.01 -2.70
C VAL A 401 -2.19 31.50 -2.42
N LYS A 402 -1.47 32.14 -1.48
CA LYS A 402 -0.09 31.76 -1.13
C LYS A 402 0.00 30.34 -0.56
N TYR A 403 -0.92 30.01 0.34
CA TYR A 403 -1.00 28.66 0.92
C TYR A 403 -1.32 27.61 -0.17
N GLN A 404 -2.23 27.93 -1.09
CA GLN A 404 -2.57 27.04 -2.19
C GLN A 404 -1.39 26.81 -3.16
N GLU A 405 -0.64 27.85 -3.50
CA GLU A 405 0.58 27.74 -4.30
C GLU A 405 1.62 26.83 -3.63
N TYR A 406 1.83 27.00 -2.31
CA TYR A 406 2.68 26.12 -1.53
C TYR A 406 2.22 24.65 -1.59
N ILE A 407 0.93 24.38 -1.38
CA ILE A 407 0.40 23.01 -1.46
C ILE A 407 0.59 22.41 -2.86
N ILE A 408 0.37 23.18 -3.92
CA ILE A 408 0.60 22.72 -5.29
C ILE A 408 2.07 22.33 -5.49
N GLU A 409 3.01 23.14 -5.02
CA GLU A 409 4.44 22.84 -5.10
C GLU A 409 4.80 21.56 -4.35
N GLN A 410 4.25 21.36 -3.14
CA GLN A 410 4.53 20.16 -2.34
C GLN A 410 3.92 18.87 -2.92
N LEU A 411 2.76 18.98 -3.56
CA LEU A 411 2.03 17.83 -4.11
C LEU A 411 2.37 17.54 -5.57
N GLN A 412 3.22 18.35 -6.19
CA GLN A 412 3.78 18.02 -7.49
C GLN A 412 4.72 16.81 -7.38
N PRO A 413 4.46 15.72 -8.12
CA PRO A 413 5.35 14.57 -8.14
C PRO A 413 6.75 14.99 -8.59
N ASP A 414 7.78 14.65 -7.81
CA ASP A 414 9.15 14.77 -8.27
C ASP A 414 9.40 13.70 -9.33
N LEU A 415 9.57 14.16 -10.57
CA LEU A 415 9.86 13.30 -11.72
C LEU A 415 11.35 13.00 -11.86
N ARG A 416 12.24 13.73 -11.15
CA ARG A 416 13.70 13.52 -11.21
C ARG A 416 14.17 12.38 -10.32
N ASN A 417 13.41 12.06 -9.27
CA ASN A 417 13.64 10.88 -8.45
C ASN A 417 13.01 9.66 -9.13
N GLU A 418 13.76 9.07 -10.05
CA GLU A 418 13.60 7.66 -10.45
C GLU A 418 14.05 6.80 -9.26
N ALA A 419 13.20 6.68 -8.23
CA ALA A 419 13.31 5.50 -7.41
C ALA A 419 13.13 4.32 -8.35
N VAL A 420 14.18 3.51 -8.52
CA VAL A 420 14.18 2.24 -9.23
C VAL A 420 13.24 1.30 -8.46
N TYR A 421 11.93 1.53 -8.60
CA TYR A 421 10.96 0.47 -8.39
C TYR A 421 11.31 -0.58 -9.44
N SER A 422 11.56 -1.81 -9.00
CA SER A 422 11.86 -2.88 -9.96
C SER A 422 10.75 -2.89 -11.01
N SER A 423 11.10 -3.10 -12.28
CA SER A 423 10.16 -3.09 -13.41
C SER A 423 8.97 -4.03 -13.21
N PHE A 424 9.10 -5.03 -12.32
CA PHE A 424 8.05 -5.96 -11.93
C PHE A 424 7.01 -5.37 -10.95
N LEU A 425 7.38 -4.36 -10.14
CA LEU A 425 6.59 -3.83 -9.02
C LEU A 425 6.21 -2.35 -9.16
N ASN A 426 6.03 -1.86 -10.40
CA ASN A 426 5.01 -0.83 -10.57
C ASN A 426 3.70 -1.46 -10.06
N THR A 427 3.13 -0.90 -9.00
CA THR A 427 2.06 -1.53 -8.22
C THR A 427 0.79 -1.61 -9.07
N PHE A 428 0.69 -2.65 -9.89
CA PHE A 428 -0.44 -2.98 -10.73
C PHE A 428 -1.21 -4.13 -10.06
N GLY A 429 -2.54 -4.11 -10.10
CA GLY A 429 -3.36 -5.08 -9.39
C GLY A 429 -3.82 -4.62 -8.00
N THR A 430 -4.70 -5.41 -7.42
CA THR A 430 -5.41 -5.04 -6.19
C THR A 430 -4.47 -5.11 -4.98
N THR A 431 -4.56 -4.11 -4.10
CA THR A 431 -3.88 -4.09 -2.80
C THR A 431 -4.91 -3.94 -1.68
N ILE A 432 -4.90 -4.84 -0.72
CA ILE A 432 -5.86 -4.85 0.38
C ILE A 432 -5.34 -5.63 1.58
N THR A 433 -5.66 -5.19 2.79
CA THR A 433 -5.53 -6.02 3.98
C THR A 433 -6.87 -6.67 4.31
N VAL A 434 -6.92 -7.99 4.31
CA VAL A 434 -8.12 -8.78 4.63
C VAL A 434 -8.16 -8.97 6.16
N PRO A 435 -9.28 -8.67 6.83
CA PRO A 435 -9.40 -8.84 8.28
C PRO A 435 -9.45 -10.32 8.68
N ALA A 436 -9.06 -10.59 9.94
CA ALA A 436 -9.22 -11.89 10.57
C ALA A 436 -10.70 -12.30 10.62
N THR A 437 -11.09 -13.32 9.87
CA THR A 437 -12.50 -13.73 9.73
C THR A 437 -12.67 -15.24 9.86
N ASN A 438 -11.61 -15.99 10.21
CA ASN A 438 -11.63 -17.45 10.26
C ASN A 438 -12.22 -18.08 8.99
N PHE A 439 -11.90 -17.49 7.84
CA PHE A 439 -12.39 -17.91 6.52
C PHE A 439 -13.89 -17.68 6.25
N GLU A 440 -14.61 -16.96 7.12
CA GLU A 440 -16.08 -16.81 7.03
C GLU A 440 -16.52 -15.69 6.08
N SER A 441 -15.66 -14.69 5.82
CA SER A 441 -16.01 -13.49 5.05
C SER A 441 -15.06 -13.30 3.87
N PRO A 442 -15.25 -14.05 2.77
CA PRO A 442 -14.46 -13.88 1.56
C PRO A 442 -14.71 -12.50 0.93
N LEU A 443 -13.67 -11.95 0.33
CA LEU A 443 -13.65 -10.63 -0.27
C LEU A 443 -13.31 -10.73 -1.75
N ALA A 444 -14.24 -10.33 -2.62
CA ALA A 444 -14.03 -10.32 -4.06
C ALA A 444 -13.06 -9.20 -4.47
N ILE A 445 -12.08 -9.53 -5.32
CA ILE A 445 -11.25 -8.50 -5.95
C ILE A 445 -11.99 -7.84 -7.12
N THR A 446 -11.49 -6.69 -7.56
CA THR A 446 -12.14 -5.84 -8.56
C THR A 446 -12.26 -6.48 -9.95
N MET A 447 -11.28 -7.28 -10.37
CA MET A 447 -11.16 -7.82 -11.73
C MET A 447 -11.55 -9.29 -11.77
N THR A 448 -12.40 -9.66 -12.73
CA THR A 448 -12.77 -11.06 -12.97
C THR A 448 -11.88 -11.74 -14.02
N ILE A 449 -11.98 -13.06 -14.13
CA ILE A 449 -11.23 -13.84 -15.12
C ILE A 449 -11.64 -13.43 -16.54
N SER A 450 -12.94 -13.36 -16.84
CA SER A 450 -13.41 -12.92 -18.17
C SER A 450 -12.97 -11.50 -18.53
N GLN A 451 -13.06 -10.55 -17.58
CA GLN A 451 -12.62 -9.16 -17.81
C GLN A 451 -11.12 -9.08 -18.14
N SER A 452 -10.29 -9.83 -17.42
CA SER A 452 -8.85 -9.90 -17.70
C SER A 452 -8.56 -10.54 -19.08
N TYR A 453 -9.40 -11.47 -19.52
CA TYR A 453 -9.29 -12.13 -20.82
C TYR A 453 -9.65 -11.20 -21.97
N ASP A 454 -10.75 -10.45 -21.83
CA ASP A 454 -11.15 -9.43 -22.80
C ASP A 454 -10.05 -8.39 -23.00
N GLN A 455 -9.42 -7.96 -21.90
CA GLN A 455 -8.28 -7.05 -21.95
C GLN A 455 -7.06 -7.66 -22.66
N TYR A 456 -6.74 -8.92 -22.37
CA TYR A 456 -5.66 -9.64 -23.02
C TYR A 456 -5.86 -9.70 -24.54
N HIS A 457 -7.07 -10.07 -24.98
CA HIS A 457 -7.44 -10.13 -26.40
C HIS A 457 -7.38 -8.78 -27.10
N ALA A 458 -7.91 -7.73 -26.47
CA ALA A 458 -7.86 -6.38 -27.01
C ALA A 458 -6.43 -5.91 -27.30
N ARG A 459 -5.44 -6.39 -26.52
CA ARG A 459 -4.01 -6.03 -26.69
C ARG A 459 -3.29 -6.87 -27.75
N LYS A 460 -3.53 -8.19 -27.78
CA LYS A 460 -2.81 -9.11 -28.69
C LYS A 460 -3.33 -9.09 -30.12
N GLY A 461 -4.55 -8.59 -30.35
CA GLY A 461 -5.21 -8.65 -31.65
C GLY A 461 -5.60 -10.09 -32.05
N SER A 462 -6.41 -10.24 -33.10
CA SER A 462 -6.98 -11.52 -33.54
C SER A 462 -5.99 -12.51 -34.19
N THR A 463 -4.67 -12.29 -34.06
CA THR A 463 -3.63 -12.96 -34.84
C THR A 463 -2.99 -14.18 -34.16
N THR A 464 -3.29 -14.49 -32.90
CA THR A 464 -2.76 -15.71 -32.26
C THR A 464 -3.71 -16.90 -32.43
N SER A 465 -3.28 -17.87 -33.24
CA SER A 465 -3.99 -19.12 -33.51
C SER A 465 -4.02 -20.13 -32.36
N ASN A 466 -3.65 -19.73 -31.14
CA ASN A 466 -3.85 -20.51 -29.92
C ASN A 466 -3.59 -19.59 -28.70
N PRO A 467 -4.60 -18.92 -28.12
CA PRO A 467 -4.43 -18.37 -26.79
C PRO A 467 -4.20 -19.58 -25.86
N GLY A 468 -3.08 -19.60 -25.14
CA GLY A 468 -2.93 -20.55 -24.05
C GLY A 468 -4.12 -20.31 -23.12
N ASN A 469 -5.06 -21.26 -23.03
CA ASN A 469 -6.24 -21.18 -22.15
C ASN A 469 -5.88 -21.06 -20.65
N SER A 470 -4.59 -20.94 -20.32
CA SER A 470 -4.11 -20.92 -18.95
C SER A 470 -4.39 -19.56 -18.31
N VAL A 471 -4.90 -19.59 -17.09
CA VAL A 471 -5.07 -18.40 -16.26
C VAL A 471 -3.98 -18.40 -15.21
N TYR A 472 -3.34 -17.26 -15.01
CA TYR A 472 -2.32 -17.05 -13.99
C TYR A 472 -2.80 -15.98 -13.02
N ILE A 473 -2.86 -16.31 -11.73
CA ILE A 473 -3.20 -15.37 -10.67
C ILE A 473 -1.94 -15.18 -9.83
N TYR A 474 -1.35 -13.99 -9.93
CA TYR A 474 -0.21 -13.59 -9.12
C TYR A 474 -0.70 -12.75 -7.95
N PHE A 475 -0.11 -12.94 -6.78
CA PHE A 475 -0.39 -12.12 -5.61
C PHE A 475 0.76 -12.22 -4.61
N GLU A 476 1.00 -11.12 -3.93
CA GLU A 476 1.91 -11.05 -2.80
C GLU A 476 1.10 -11.09 -1.51
N ALA A 477 1.52 -11.91 -0.54
CA ALA A 477 0.88 -11.97 0.77
C ALA A 477 1.91 -11.92 1.89
N MET A 478 1.54 -11.27 2.99
CA MET A 478 2.30 -11.19 4.24
C MET A 478 1.34 -11.32 5.42
N GLY A 479 1.71 -12.17 6.39
CA GLY A 479 0.92 -12.40 7.61
C GLY A 479 0.70 -13.88 7.91
N SER A 480 -0.47 -14.18 8.46
CA SER A 480 -0.92 -15.53 8.84
C SER A 480 -1.43 -16.34 7.62
N ASP A 481 -2.14 -17.41 7.92
CA ASP A 481 -2.89 -18.26 7.02
C ASP A 481 -4.02 -17.56 6.27
N PHE A 482 -4.21 -17.95 5.01
CA PHE A 482 -5.20 -17.36 4.12
C PHE A 482 -5.69 -18.33 3.05
N MET A 483 -6.79 -17.97 2.38
CA MET A 483 -7.33 -18.67 1.22
C MET A 483 -7.48 -17.73 0.03
N LEU A 484 -7.04 -18.19 -1.13
CA LEU A 484 -7.48 -17.68 -2.42
C LEU A 484 -8.60 -18.59 -2.91
N LEU A 485 -9.78 -18.02 -3.15
CA LEU A 485 -10.97 -18.75 -3.57
C LEU A 485 -11.37 -18.32 -4.97
N LEU A 486 -11.64 -19.27 -5.85
CA LEU A 486 -12.29 -18.97 -7.13
C LEU A 486 -13.69 -19.57 -7.13
N THR A 487 -14.63 -18.80 -7.67
CA THR A 487 -16.04 -19.19 -7.75
C THR A 487 -16.64 -18.86 -9.10
N ASP A 488 -17.67 -19.61 -9.49
CA ASP A 488 -18.50 -19.35 -10.68
C ASP A 488 -19.53 -18.21 -10.45
N GLN A 489 -19.83 -17.90 -9.19
CA GLN A 489 -20.75 -16.84 -8.80
C GLN A 489 -20.09 -15.85 -7.84
N GLN A 490 -20.49 -14.59 -7.90
CA GLN A 490 -20.06 -13.61 -6.92
C GLN A 490 -20.66 -13.95 -5.56
N THR A 491 -19.83 -14.38 -4.61
CA THR A 491 -20.26 -14.65 -3.23
C THR A 491 -20.11 -13.40 -2.39
N ASP A 492 -21.21 -12.93 -1.80
CA ASP A 492 -21.18 -11.88 -0.77
C ASP A 492 -20.76 -12.48 0.58
N SER A 493 -20.08 -11.67 1.39
CA SER A 493 -19.39 -12.01 2.65
C SER A 493 -20.26 -12.55 3.80
N SER A 494 -21.50 -12.96 3.52
CA SER A 494 -22.46 -13.36 4.56
C SER A 494 -23.16 -14.70 4.35
N ASN A 495 -22.99 -15.41 3.22
CA ASN A 495 -23.49 -16.79 3.06
C ASN A 495 -22.79 -17.52 1.90
N LEU A 496 -21.74 -18.29 2.22
CA LEU A 496 -21.16 -19.27 1.29
C LEU A 496 -22.20 -20.38 1.05
N LYS A 497 -22.75 -20.45 -0.18
CA LYS A 497 -23.79 -21.41 -0.53
C LYS A 497 -23.17 -22.72 -1.00
N GLU A 498 -23.75 -23.85 -0.59
CA GLU A 498 -23.33 -25.17 -1.08
C GLU A 498 -23.50 -25.36 -2.60
N THR A 499 -24.30 -24.52 -3.25
CA THR A 499 -24.58 -24.57 -4.69
C THR A 499 -23.53 -23.89 -5.55
N VAL A 500 -22.54 -23.22 -4.95
CA VAL A 500 -21.47 -22.51 -5.68
C VAL A 500 -20.32 -23.47 -5.94
N ASN A 501 -19.75 -23.41 -7.14
CA ASN A 501 -18.53 -24.15 -7.43
C ASN A 501 -17.34 -23.43 -6.80
N TYR A 502 -16.54 -24.17 -6.03
CA TYR A 502 -15.37 -23.62 -5.35
C TYR A 502 -14.10 -24.23 -5.93
N LEU A 503 -13.08 -23.40 -6.13
CA LEU A 503 -11.69 -23.81 -6.06
C LEU A 503 -11.06 -23.10 -4.88
N ASN A 504 -10.71 -23.86 -3.85
CA ASN A 504 -10.09 -23.33 -2.64
C ASN A 504 -8.60 -23.64 -2.64
N CYS A 505 -7.80 -22.58 -2.56
CA CYS A 505 -6.36 -22.65 -2.40
C CYS A 505 -5.98 -22.10 -1.03
N TYR A 506 -5.78 -22.99 -0.06
CA TYR A 506 -5.38 -22.66 1.30
C TYR A 506 -3.87 -22.67 1.44
N ILE A 507 -3.33 -21.57 1.99
CA ILE A 507 -1.92 -21.41 2.32
C ILE A 507 -1.80 -21.34 3.84
N ALA A 508 -1.15 -22.36 4.40
CA ALA A 508 -0.91 -22.48 5.83
C ALA A 508 0.00 -21.36 6.35
N PRO A 509 -0.11 -21.03 7.64
CA PRO A 509 0.80 -20.05 8.24
C PRO A 509 2.20 -20.67 8.32
N PHE A 510 3.21 -19.82 8.44
CA PHE A 510 4.57 -20.27 8.68
C PHE A 510 4.65 -21.14 9.95
N PRO A 511 5.47 -22.20 9.98
CA PRO A 511 5.63 -23.00 11.17
C PRO A 511 6.23 -22.17 12.31
N SER A 512 5.58 -22.20 13.48
CA SER A 512 6.12 -21.57 14.68
C SER A 512 7.36 -22.33 15.12
N THR A 513 8.49 -21.64 15.26
CA THR A 513 9.72 -22.22 15.84
C THR A 513 9.71 -22.25 17.36
N ASP A 514 8.76 -21.55 17.98
CA ASP A 514 8.78 -21.22 19.41
C ASP A 514 7.79 -22.05 20.23
N ASP A 515 6.98 -22.89 19.57
CA ASP A 515 5.97 -23.72 20.23
C ASP A 515 6.40 -25.21 20.24
N PRO A 516 6.73 -25.79 21.40
CA PRO A 516 7.11 -27.19 21.52
C PRO A 516 5.96 -28.18 21.26
N GLU A 517 4.70 -27.71 21.21
CA GLU A 517 3.50 -28.49 20.86
C GLU A 517 3.03 -28.25 19.41
N TYR A 518 3.79 -27.48 18.60
CA TYR A 518 3.39 -27.12 17.25
C TYR A 518 3.12 -28.35 16.36
N HIS A 519 1.87 -28.45 15.88
CA HIS A 519 1.49 -29.36 14.82
C HIS A 519 1.55 -28.63 13.47
N GLU A 520 2.39 -29.12 12.56
CA GLU A 520 2.52 -28.56 11.21
C GLU A 520 1.18 -28.54 10.48
N ILE A 521 0.73 -27.33 10.13
CA ILE A 521 -0.48 -27.11 9.34
C ILE A 521 -0.11 -27.19 7.85
N PRO A 522 -0.81 -28.01 7.04
CA PRO A 522 -0.49 -28.19 5.62
C PRO A 522 -1.23 -27.19 4.72
N SER A 523 -0.59 -26.75 3.65
CA SER A 523 -1.25 -26.07 2.52
C SER A 523 -1.91 -27.09 1.58
N TYR A 524 -3.03 -26.71 0.95
CA TYR A 524 -3.79 -27.61 0.07
C TYR A 524 -4.62 -26.86 -1.00
N ILE A 525 -5.00 -27.59 -2.04
CA ILE A 525 -5.98 -27.17 -3.07
C ILE A 525 -7.14 -28.17 -3.08
N ASN A 526 -8.39 -27.69 -3.06
CA ASN A 526 -9.58 -28.54 -3.18
C ASN A 526 -10.75 -27.80 -3.86
N ASN A 527 -11.89 -28.48 -4.03
CA ASN A 527 -13.10 -27.95 -4.65
C ASN A 527 -14.28 -27.76 -3.67
N THR A 528 -14.00 -27.46 -2.40
CA THR A 528 -15.03 -27.39 -1.35
C THR A 528 -15.12 -26.01 -0.71
N PRO A 529 -16.27 -25.68 -0.08
CA PRO A 529 -16.45 -24.40 0.58
C PRO A 529 -15.42 -24.14 1.69
N PRO A 530 -15.07 -22.87 1.98
CA PRO A 530 -14.19 -22.51 3.10
C PRO A 530 -14.64 -23.06 4.46
N SER A 531 -15.96 -23.21 4.69
CA SER A 531 -16.53 -23.68 5.95
C SER A 531 -16.11 -25.11 6.35
N VAL A 532 -15.61 -25.91 5.40
CA VAL A 532 -15.13 -27.28 5.69
C VAL A 532 -13.62 -27.35 5.97
N HIS A 533 -12.95 -26.20 6.13
CA HIS A 533 -11.50 -26.11 6.39
C HIS A 533 -11.02 -27.06 7.50
N GLU A 534 -11.66 -26.99 8.67
CA GLU A 534 -11.32 -27.83 9.84
C GLU A 534 -11.42 -29.32 9.52
N VAL A 535 -12.46 -29.71 8.78
CA VAL A 535 -12.66 -31.10 8.36
C VAL A 535 -11.53 -31.54 7.41
N TYR A 536 -11.09 -30.67 6.51
CA TYR A 536 -9.99 -30.98 5.60
C TYR A 536 -8.64 -31.14 6.29
N LEU A 537 -8.35 -30.30 7.30
CA LEU A 537 -7.13 -30.42 8.11
C LEU A 537 -7.03 -31.80 8.78
N THR A 538 -8.13 -32.45 9.14
CA THR A 538 -8.10 -33.80 9.74
C THR A 538 -7.86 -34.94 8.73
N ARG A 539 -8.23 -34.77 7.45
CA ARG A 539 -8.37 -35.88 6.49
C ARG A 539 -7.08 -36.39 5.80
N ARG A 540 -5.90 -35.79 6.05
CA ARG A 540 -4.56 -36.23 5.57
C ARG A 540 -4.34 -36.52 4.06
N ARG A 541 -5.31 -36.27 3.16
CA ARG A 541 -5.25 -36.73 1.75
C ARG A 541 -4.38 -35.90 0.79
N PHE A 542 -4.26 -34.58 0.97
CA PHE A 542 -3.61 -33.69 0.00
C PHE A 542 -2.81 -32.61 0.73
N LYS A 543 -1.65 -32.96 1.28
CA LYS A 543 -0.92 -32.11 2.24
C LYS A 543 0.51 -31.88 1.80
N ILE A 544 0.86 -30.63 1.53
CA ILE A 544 2.26 -30.18 1.59
C ILE A 544 2.41 -29.45 2.91
N GLY A 545 3.32 -29.93 3.74
CA GLY A 545 3.61 -29.31 5.01
C GLY A 545 4.15 -27.88 4.85
N SER A 546 3.74 -26.96 5.74
CA SER A 546 4.13 -25.55 5.67
C SER A 546 5.65 -25.34 5.66
N ASN A 547 6.42 -26.14 6.40
CA ASN A 547 7.88 -26.05 6.43
C ASN A 547 8.52 -26.41 5.09
N MET A 548 7.88 -27.30 4.33
CA MET A 548 8.33 -27.60 2.97
C MET A 548 7.87 -26.52 2.00
N PHE A 549 6.60 -26.13 2.07
CA PHE A 549 6.02 -25.20 1.12
C PHE A 549 6.65 -23.80 1.24
N HIS A 550 7.04 -23.35 2.42
CA HIS A 550 7.64 -22.03 2.63
C HIS A 550 9.15 -22.05 2.90
N LYS A 551 9.82 -23.18 2.62
CA LYS A 551 11.26 -23.33 2.83
C LYS A 551 12.05 -22.20 2.16
N GLY A 552 12.85 -21.47 2.93
CA GLY A 552 13.71 -20.40 2.41
C GLY A 552 13.01 -19.06 2.14
N CYS A 553 11.71 -18.94 2.43
CA CYS A 553 11.01 -17.66 2.40
C CYS A 553 11.34 -16.82 3.64
N ASN A 554 11.38 -15.48 3.50
CA ASN A 554 11.51 -14.56 4.63
C ASN A 554 10.12 -14.24 5.19
N TRP A 555 9.89 -14.58 6.46
CA TRP A 555 8.62 -14.37 7.18
C TRP A 555 8.24 -12.89 7.39
N ASP A 556 9.23 -11.99 7.40
CA ASP A 556 9.04 -10.55 7.63
C ASP A 556 8.77 -9.78 6.32
N ASP A 557 8.58 -10.49 5.20
CA ASP A 557 8.43 -9.90 3.87
C ASP A 557 7.23 -10.45 3.12
N TYR A 558 6.86 -9.75 2.04
CA TYR A 558 5.84 -10.21 1.11
C TYR A 558 6.37 -11.37 0.28
N ILE A 559 5.57 -12.43 0.21
CA ILE A 559 5.88 -13.61 -0.60
C ILE A 559 5.00 -13.58 -1.84
N LEU A 560 5.63 -13.67 -3.00
CA LEU A 560 4.93 -13.76 -4.27
C LEU A 560 4.50 -15.21 -4.53
N TYR A 561 3.21 -15.40 -4.77
CA TYR A 561 2.61 -16.66 -5.16
C TYR A 561 2.08 -16.56 -6.60
N CYS A 562 1.97 -17.72 -7.26
CA CYS A 562 1.35 -17.87 -8.56
C CYS A 562 0.44 -19.10 -8.53
N LEU A 563 -0.88 -18.87 -8.63
CA LEU A 563 -1.86 -19.91 -8.90
C LEU A 563 -2.06 -19.99 -10.41
N LYS A 564 -1.77 -21.14 -11.01
CA LYS A 564 -1.97 -21.43 -12.43
C LYS A 564 -3.15 -22.37 -12.60
N LEU A 565 -4.09 -21.99 -13.45
CA LEU A 565 -5.19 -22.82 -13.92
C LEU A 565 -4.90 -23.26 -15.36
N GLU A 566 -5.13 -24.53 -15.66
CA GLU A 566 -5.14 -25.06 -17.02
C GLU A 566 -6.50 -25.69 -17.31
N PRO A 567 -7.48 -24.89 -17.76
CA PRO A 567 -8.87 -25.34 -17.86
C PRO A 567 -9.10 -26.56 -18.75
N ARG A 568 -8.29 -26.73 -19.80
CA ARG A 568 -8.42 -27.88 -20.71
C ARG A 568 -8.00 -29.21 -20.08
N SER A 569 -7.02 -29.20 -19.19
CA SER A 569 -6.52 -30.41 -18.50
C SER A 569 -7.15 -30.59 -17.12
N GLY A 570 -7.88 -29.60 -16.60
CA GLY A 570 -8.38 -29.59 -15.23
C GLY A 570 -7.28 -29.38 -14.18
N ARG A 571 -6.06 -29.05 -14.61
CA ARG A 571 -4.90 -28.96 -13.72
C ARG A 571 -4.81 -27.59 -13.04
N VAL A 572 -4.52 -27.60 -11.75
CA VAL A 572 -4.30 -26.42 -10.92
C VAL A 572 -2.97 -26.58 -10.20
N SER A 573 -2.10 -25.58 -10.31
CA SER A 573 -0.78 -25.60 -9.67
C SER A 573 -0.53 -24.29 -8.91
N LEU A 574 -0.18 -24.36 -7.63
CA LEU A 574 0.30 -23.24 -6.83
C LEU A 574 1.81 -23.36 -6.63
N LEU A 575 2.53 -22.27 -6.87
CA LEU A 575 3.98 -22.16 -6.71
C LEU A 575 4.39 -20.78 -6.19
N HIS A 576 5.63 -20.68 -5.71
CA HIS A 576 6.26 -19.40 -5.40
C HIS A 576 6.77 -18.71 -6.67
N GLY A 577 6.52 -17.41 -6.77
CA GLY A 577 7.14 -16.52 -7.74
C GLY A 577 8.33 -15.77 -7.17
N GLY A 578 8.99 -14.97 -8.02
CA GLY A 578 10.02 -14.03 -7.60
C GLY A 578 11.24 -14.72 -7.01
N GLU A 579 11.93 -14.03 -6.10
CA GLU A 579 13.15 -14.54 -5.47
C GLU A 579 12.90 -15.82 -4.67
N SER A 580 11.74 -15.94 -4.02
CA SER A 580 11.36 -17.15 -3.27
C SER A 580 11.28 -18.40 -4.16
N GLY A 581 10.81 -18.25 -5.39
CA GLY A 581 10.75 -19.33 -6.39
C GLY A 581 12.13 -19.86 -6.81
N ILE A 582 13.21 -19.12 -6.55
CA ILE A 582 14.59 -19.57 -6.79
C ILE A 582 15.00 -20.64 -5.76
N TYR A 583 14.64 -20.42 -4.50
CA TYR A 583 15.06 -21.25 -3.38
C TYR A 583 14.09 -22.40 -3.11
N ASN A 584 12.83 -22.23 -3.51
CA ASN A 584 11.79 -23.22 -3.32
C ASN A 584 11.02 -23.49 -4.61
N SER A 585 11.29 -24.66 -5.19
CA SER A 585 10.58 -25.18 -6.37
C SER A 585 9.41 -26.10 -6.02
N THR A 586 8.95 -26.11 -4.76
CA THR A 586 7.80 -26.91 -4.35
C THR A 586 6.55 -26.41 -5.07
N ILE A 587 5.86 -27.33 -5.75
CA ILE A 587 4.61 -27.07 -6.45
C ILE A 587 3.52 -27.86 -5.75
N LEU A 588 2.44 -27.18 -5.37
CA LEU A 588 1.22 -27.80 -4.91
C LEU A 588 0.30 -27.97 -6.12
N GLU A 589 0.11 -29.21 -6.57
CA GLU A 589 -0.65 -29.52 -7.78
C GLU A 589 -1.86 -30.40 -7.49
N CYS A 590 -2.98 -30.10 -8.14
CA CYS A 590 -4.20 -30.88 -8.13
C CYS A 590 -4.78 -30.95 -9.55
N THR A 591 -5.51 -32.01 -9.87
CA THR A 591 -6.22 -32.15 -11.16
C THR A 591 -7.65 -32.52 -10.87
N PHE A 592 -8.58 -31.77 -11.47
CA PHE A 592 -10.01 -31.98 -11.35
C PHE A 592 -10.58 -32.49 -12.67
N THR A 593 -11.48 -33.45 -12.60
CA THR A 593 -12.33 -33.79 -13.74
C THR A 593 -13.37 -32.69 -13.95
N VAL A 594 -13.89 -32.55 -15.18
CA VAL A 594 -14.94 -31.56 -15.50
C VAL A 594 -16.19 -31.77 -14.65
N GLN A 595 -16.49 -33.02 -14.26
CA GLN A 595 -17.60 -33.36 -13.37
C GLN A 595 -17.36 -32.96 -11.91
N GLU A 596 -16.11 -32.95 -11.44
CA GLU A 596 -15.75 -32.54 -10.07
C GLU A 596 -15.67 -31.02 -9.94
N LEU A 597 -15.08 -30.37 -10.94
CA LEU A 597 -14.94 -28.91 -11.01
C LEU A 597 -14.57 -28.50 -12.44
N ASN A 598 -15.48 -27.82 -13.13
CA ASN A 598 -15.18 -27.25 -14.43
C ASN A 598 -14.44 -25.91 -14.29
N LEU A 599 -13.12 -25.93 -14.49
CA LEU A 599 -12.29 -24.73 -14.38
C LEU A 599 -12.65 -23.61 -15.38
N THR A 600 -13.37 -23.90 -16.47
CA THR A 600 -13.80 -22.86 -17.43
C THR A 600 -14.99 -22.03 -16.93
N GLU A 601 -15.67 -22.48 -15.88
CA GLU A 601 -16.84 -21.80 -15.30
C GLU A 601 -16.48 -20.89 -14.13
N LEU A 602 -15.23 -20.97 -13.63
CA LEU A 602 -14.73 -20.09 -12.58
C LEU A 602 -14.54 -18.67 -13.13
N GLU A 603 -15.04 -17.68 -12.39
CA GLU A 603 -15.09 -16.29 -12.86
C GLU A 603 -14.54 -15.29 -11.83
N TYR A 604 -14.91 -15.46 -10.57
CA TYR A 604 -14.60 -14.50 -9.50
C TYR A 604 -13.43 -14.98 -8.66
N VAL A 605 -12.55 -14.06 -8.25
CA VAL A 605 -11.43 -14.31 -7.35
C VAL A 605 -11.71 -13.62 -6.02
N HIS A 606 -11.61 -14.38 -4.93
CA HIS A 606 -11.83 -13.89 -3.57
C HIS A 606 -10.63 -14.18 -2.67
N LEU A 607 -10.46 -13.33 -1.66
CA LEU A 607 -9.44 -13.44 -0.63
C LEU A 607 -10.11 -13.62 0.72
N CYS A 608 -9.58 -14.52 1.55
CA CYS A 608 -10.04 -14.69 2.91
C CYS A 608 -8.88 -15.00 3.85
N ALA A 609 -8.98 -14.56 5.11
CA ALA A 609 -7.93 -14.74 6.11
C ALA A 609 -8.44 -15.55 7.30
N GLY A 610 -7.53 -16.27 7.95
CA GLY A 610 -7.82 -17.08 9.12
C GLY A 610 -8.01 -16.23 10.38
N SER A 611 -7.27 -16.59 11.43
CA SER A 611 -7.39 -15.96 12.76
C SER A 611 -6.69 -14.60 12.88
N GLN A 612 -5.88 -14.22 11.90
CA GLN A 612 -5.20 -12.92 11.85
C GLN A 612 -5.45 -12.24 10.50
N ALA A 613 -5.27 -10.92 10.47
CA ALA A 613 -5.36 -10.16 9.23
C ALA A 613 -4.18 -10.49 8.31
N VAL A 614 -4.42 -10.50 7.00
CA VAL A 614 -3.39 -10.78 5.98
C VAL A 614 -3.37 -9.64 4.97
N SER A 615 -2.17 -9.13 4.72
CA SER A 615 -1.97 -8.08 3.73
C SER A 615 -1.68 -8.69 2.36
N PHE A 616 -2.47 -8.30 1.36
CA PHE A 616 -2.31 -8.69 -0.02
C PHE A 616 -1.89 -7.50 -0.88
N ARG A 617 -0.94 -7.73 -1.78
CA ARG A 617 -0.48 -6.77 -2.78
C ARG A 617 -0.46 -7.39 -4.16
N ASN A 618 -0.58 -6.55 -5.17
CA ASN A 618 -0.41 -6.92 -6.57
C ASN A 618 -1.21 -8.17 -6.97
N VAL A 619 -2.48 -8.25 -6.54
CA VAL A 619 -3.36 -9.34 -6.99
C VAL A 619 -3.74 -9.08 -8.44
N ILE A 620 -3.17 -9.87 -9.35
CA ILE A 620 -3.24 -9.68 -10.81
C ILE A 620 -3.69 -10.99 -11.45
N ILE A 621 -4.57 -10.89 -12.45
CA ILE A 621 -4.96 -12.00 -13.33
C ILE A 621 -4.37 -11.76 -14.72
N THR A 622 -3.64 -12.74 -15.25
CA THR A 622 -3.08 -12.71 -16.61
C THR A 622 -3.35 -14.02 -17.35
N HIS A 623 -3.25 -13.97 -18.68
CA HIS A 623 -3.41 -15.14 -19.58
C HIS A 623 -2.10 -15.56 -20.24
N GLU A 624 -1.00 -14.95 -19.80
CA GLU A 624 0.37 -15.34 -20.12
C GLU A 624 1.24 -15.23 -18.86
N PRO A 625 2.27 -16.09 -18.72
CA PRO A 625 3.19 -16.00 -17.59
C PRO A 625 3.90 -14.65 -17.59
N ILE A 626 4.03 -14.04 -16.41
CA ILE A 626 4.89 -12.86 -16.25
C ILE A 626 6.35 -13.35 -16.10
N THR A 627 7.21 -12.94 -17.02
CA THR A 627 8.61 -13.40 -17.10
C THR A 627 9.40 -13.10 -15.83
N ASP A 628 9.23 -11.89 -15.29
CA ASP A 628 9.96 -11.40 -14.13
C ASP A 628 9.45 -12.03 -12.82
N ALA A 629 8.23 -12.57 -12.83
CA ALA A 629 7.66 -13.32 -11.69
C ALA A 629 8.26 -14.73 -11.54
N ARG A 630 9.08 -15.18 -12.50
CA ARG A 630 9.76 -16.49 -12.46
C ARG A 630 11.23 -16.32 -12.82
N PRO A 631 12.04 -15.69 -11.95
CA PRO A 631 13.47 -15.60 -12.18
C PRO A 631 14.05 -17.01 -12.24
N SER A 632 14.35 -17.47 -13.46
CA SER A 632 15.02 -18.75 -13.69
C SER A 632 16.46 -18.50 -14.11
N PHE A 633 17.37 -19.30 -13.54
CA PHE A 633 18.77 -19.39 -13.97
C PHE A 633 18.95 -20.30 -15.19
N ASP A 634 17.88 -20.98 -15.62
CA ASP A 634 17.93 -21.93 -16.74
C ASP A 634 17.78 -21.20 -18.08
N LYS A 635 18.83 -21.28 -18.91
CA LYS A 635 18.83 -20.70 -20.26
C LYS A 635 17.80 -21.37 -21.17
N GLN A 636 17.45 -22.65 -20.95
CA GLN A 636 16.42 -23.35 -21.73
C GLN A 636 14.99 -22.88 -21.41
N TYR A 637 14.73 -22.40 -20.19
CA TYR A 637 13.44 -21.81 -19.84
C TYR A 637 13.25 -20.43 -20.48
N ARG A 638 14.33 -19.62 -20.56
CA ARG A 638 14.30 -18.34 -21.28
C ARG A 638 14.14 -18.52 -22.79
N SER A 639 14.72 -19.56 -23.39
CA SER A 639 14.56 -19.85 -24.82
C SER A 639 13.13 -20.23 -25.20
N ASN A 640 12.45 -21.04 -24.38
CA ASN A 640 11.05 -21.44 -24.60
C ASN A 640 10.06 -20.28 -24.45
N ILE A 641 10.41 -19.25 -23.66
CA ILE A 641 9.64 -18.00 -23.57
C ILE A 641 9.96 -17.08 -24.76
N SER A 642 11.22 -16.99 -25.17
CA SER A 642 11.64 -16.17 -26.31
C SER A 642 11.09 -16.68 -27.65
N GLU A 643 10.92 -17.99 -27.84
CA GLU A 643 10.31 -18.55 -29.05
C GLU A 643 8.82 -18.22 -29.20
N SER A 644 8.15 -17.83 -28.12
CA SER A 644 6.78 -17.28 -28.15
C SER A 644 6.72 -15.77 -28.41
N THR A 645 7.87 -15.09 -28.45
CA THR A 645 7.99 -13.63 -28.62
C THR A 645 8.82 -13.19 -29.84
N THR A 646 9.41 -14.12 -30.61
CA THR A 646 10.30 -13.80 -31.75
C THR A 646 9.75 -14.16 -33.13
N THR A 647 8.48 -13.87 -33.42
CA THR A 647 7.96 -13.89 -34.82
C THR A 647 7.46 -12.54 -35.34
N GLU A 648 7.86 -11.41 -34.75
CA GLU A 648 7.51 -10.08 -35.30
C GLU A 648 8.67 -9.11 -35.56
N THR A 649 9.93 -9.56 -35.57
CA THR A 649 11.06 -8.65 -35.86
C THR A 649 12.09 -9.12 -36.90
N SER A 650 11.84 -10.18 -37.69
CA SER A 650 12.77 -10.54 -38.79
C SER A 650 12.33 -10.19 -40.21
N ASP A 651 11.07 -9.85 -40.46
CA ASP A 651 10.57 -9.65 -41.85
C ASP A 651 10.58 -8.20 -42.33
N ARG A 652 11.43 -7.35 -41.73
CA ARG A 652 11.64 -5.97 -42.18
C ARG A 652 13.09 -5.54 -42.30
N MET A 653 14.03 -6.44 -42.57
CA MET A 653 15.36 -6.06 -43.10
C MET A 653 15.96 -7.18 -43.95
N ASN A 654 15.45 -7.38 -45.16
CA ASN A 654 16.26 -8.00 -46.24
C ASN A 654 15.67 -7.72 -47.62
N ALA A 655 15.89 -6.50 -48.09
CA ALA A 655 15.85 -6.19 -49.51
C ALA A 655 16.84 -5.06 -49.81
N LYS A 656 18.10 -5.43 -50.00
CA LYS A 656 19.03 -4.89 -51.04
C LYS A 656 20.43 -5.47 -50.83
N LYS A 657 20.74 -6.52 -51.60
CA LYS A 657 22.11 -6.82 -52.02
C LYS A 657 22.53 -5.79 -53.06
N HIS A 658 23.70 -5.18 -52.91
CA HIS A 658 24.77 -5.26 -53.92
C HIS A 658 26.06 -4.58 -53.44
N ASP A 659 27.12 -5.39 -53.48
CA ASP A 659 28.50 -5.15 -53.90
C ASP A 659 29.54 -4.28 -53.15
N HIS A 660 30.74 -4.90 -53.17
CA HIS A 660 32.10 -4.42 -53.04
C HIS A 660 32.80 -4.36 -51.67
N ASP A 661 33.45 -5.47 -51.32
CA ASP A 661 34.91 -5.68 -51.31
C ASP A 661 35.88 -4.72 -50.59
N ARG A 662 36.87 -5.38 -49.95
CA ARG A 662 38.20 -4.93 -49.43
C ARG A 662 38.20 -4.23 -48.06
N GLN A 663 39.22 -4.31 -47.20
CA GLN A 663 40.32 -5.21 -46.83
C GLN A 663 41.07 -4.47 -45.69
N SER A 664 41.76 -5.22 -44.82
CA SER A 664 42.97 -4.86 -44.03
C SER A 664 42.93 -3.87 -42.84
N HIS A 665 43.24 -4.44 -41.67
CA HIS A 665 44.40 -4.20 -40.78
C HIS A 665 44.86 -2.81 -40.27
N HIS A 666 45.41 -2.89 -39.04
CA HIS A 666 46.20 -1.94 -38.23
C HIS A 666 45.36 -0.88 -37.49
N GLY A 667 45.59 -0.57 -36.22
CA GLY A 667 46.77 -0.74 -35.37
C GLY A 667 47.12 0.63 -34.76
N ASP A 668 47.45 0.61 -33.48
CA ASP A 668 48.24 1.60 -32.72
C ASP A 668 47.55 2.64 -31.80
N GLU A 669 48.12 2.62 -30.59
CA GLU A 669 48.00 3.51 -29.44
C GLU A 669 48.50 4.93 -29.73
N VAL A 670 47.95 5.94 -29.04
CA VAL A 670 48.71 7.10 -28.55
C VAL A 670 48.15 7.54 -27.19
N ARG A 671 49.09 7.82 -26.27
CA ARG A 671 48.95 8.34 -24.91
C ARG A 671 49.51 9.78 -24.87
N LEU A 672 49.21 10.50 -23.78
CA LEU A 672 49.74 11.80 -23.31
C LEU A 672 48.90 13.01 -23.79
N GLU A 673 48.62 14.05 -23.01
CA GLU A 673 49.20 14.53 -21.75
C GLU A 673 48.28 15.58 -21.08
N SER A 674 48.59 15.84 -19.82
CA SER A 674 48.03 16.74 -18.81
C SER A 674 48.06 18.26 -19.08
N VAL A 675 47.15 19.00 -18.41
CA VAL A 675 47.33 20.42 -18.05
C VAL A 675 46.92 20.62 -16.58
N GLU A 676 47.79 21.25 -15.81
CA GLU A 676 47.73 21.55 -14.38
C GLU A 676 47.31 23.01 -14.10
N LEU A 677 46.53 23.20 -13.01
CA LEU A 677 46.57 24.24 -11.96
C LEU A 677 46.28 25.72 -12.37
N THR A 678 45.60 26.61 -11.64
CA THR A 678 45.26 26.85 -10.21
C THR A 678 44.11 27.87 -10.12
N GLU A 679 43.27 27.84 -9.07
CA GLU A 679 43.08 28.93 -8.08
C GLU A 679 41.87 28.66 -7.16
N GLU A 680 42.12 28.84 -5.86
CA GLU A 680 41.22 28.64 -4.73
C GLU A 680 40.30 29.86 -4.51
N ASN A 681 39.02 29.64 -4.14
CA ASN A 681 38.45 30.21 -2.91
C ASN A 681 37.05 29.66 -2.57
N GLU A 682 36.98 29.07 -1.38
CA GLU A 682 35.87 28.97 -0.42
C GLU A 682 34.45 28.59 -0.90
N GLU A 683 34.19 27.28 -0.98
CA GLU A 683 32.89 26.71 -0.60
C GLU A 683 33.07 25.69 0.53
N LYS A 684 32.73 26.08 1.76
CA LYS A 684 32.47 25.13 2.85
C LYS A 684 31.28 24.27 2.45
N SER A 685 31.55 22.99 2.20
CA SER A 685 30.54 22.06 1.69
C SER A 685 29.42 21.83 2.70
N VAL A 686 28.21 21.72 2.17
CA VAL A 686 26.96 21.36 2.87
C VAL A 686 27.09 20.06 3.69
N LEU A 687 28.07 19.20 3.38
CA LEU A 687 28.30 17.92 4.07
C LEU A 687 28.82 18.09 5.50
N ASP A 688 29.61 19.14 5.79
CA ASP A 688 30.07 19.41 7.16
C ASP A 688 28.90 19.85 8.06
N ARG A 689 27.91 20.53 7.48
CA ARG A 689 26.68 20.93 8.19
C ARG A 689 25.70 19.78 8.41
N VAL A 690 25.74 18.75 7.56
CA VAL A 690 24.97 17.51 7.75
C VAL A 690 25.64 16.61 8.79
N GLY A 691 26.98 16.59 8.84
CA GLY A 691 27.75 15.87 9.86
C GLY A 691 27.52 16.40 11.29
N GLU A 692 27.39 17.71 11.47
CA GLU A 692 26.99 18.32 12.75
C GLU A 692 25.50 18.16 13.06
N TRP A 693 24.62 18.11 12.04
CA TRP A 693 23.18 17.93 12.24
C TRP A 693 22.81 16.53 12.76
N VAL A 694 23.52 15.48 12.34
CA VAL A 694 23.31 14.11 12.83
C VAL A 694 23.78 13.97 14.29
N LYS A 695 24.87 14.65 14.69
CA LYS A 695 25.38 14.59 16.07
C LYS A 695 24.46 15.27 17.09
N ASN A 696 23.72 16.31 16.70
CA ASN A 696 22.90 17.11 17.62
C ASN A 696 21.44 16.64 17.76
N LYS A 697 20.95 15.70 16.94
CA LYS A 697 19.54 15.25 16.94
C LYS A 697 19.27 13.94 17.68
N ILE A 698 20.32 13.23 18.08
CA ILE A 698 20.22 12.08 18.97
C ILE A 698 20.68 12.59 20.33
N GLY A 699 19.74 12.75 21.26
CA GLY A 699 20.05 13.05 22.67
C GLY A 699 20.80 11.88 23.30
N LEU A 700 22.08 11.73 22.97
CA LEU A 700 23.03 10.92 23.71
C LEU A 700 23.43 11.74 24.94
N GLY A 701 22.60 11.65 25.98
CA GLY A 701 23.17 11.67 27.32
C GLY A 701 24.22 10.55 27.34
N ASN A 702 25.47 10.90 27.63
CA ASN A 702 26.60 9.98 27.75
C ASN A 702 26.22 8.72 28.53
N LYS A 703 25.83 7.67 27.82
CA LYS A 703 25.85 6.30 28.31
C LYS A 703 26.90 5.60 27.48
N SER A 704 28.00 5.32 28.16
CA SER A 704 29.19 4.60 27.72
C SER A 704 28.88 3.45 26.78
N ASP A 705 29.79 3.24 25.82
CA ASP A 705 29.97 2.03 25.04
C ASP A 705 29.44 0.81 25.80
N SER A 706 28.43 0.13 25.24
CA SER A 706 27.93 -1.13 25.77
C SER A 706 29.03 -2.16 25.64
N GLN A 707 29.94 -2.20 26.61
CA GLN A 707 30.79 -3.35 26.81
C GLN A 707 29.88 -4.56 27.08
N PRO A 708 30.21 -5.74 26.54
CA PRO A 708 29.53 -6.97 26.93
C PRO A 708 29.54 -7.06 28.46
N SER A 709 28.41 -7.44 29.04
CA SER A 709 28.35 -7.86 30.44
C SER A 709 29.53 -8.79 30.72
N GLU A 710 30.26 -8.62 31.83
CA GLU A 710 31.38 -9.49 32.23
C GLU A 710 30.99 -10.98 32.33
N ASN A 711 29.69 -11.31 32.21
CA ASN A 711 29.11 -12.65 32.20
C ASN A 711 28.63 -13.14 30.81
N GLY A 712 28.97 -12.47 29.70
CA GLY A 712 28.60 -12.90 28.33
C GLY A 712 29.50 -14.00 27.74
N PRO A 713 29.06 -14.72 26.69
CA PRO A 713 29.92 -15.69 25.99
C PRO A 713 31.15 -15.00 25.37
N PRO A 714 32.33 -15.65 25.35
CA PRO A 714 33.52 -15.07 24.73
C PRO A 714 33.35 -14.87 23.22
N GLU A 715 34.13 -13.96 22.63
CA GLU A 715 34.15 -13.81 21.17
C GLU A 715 34.62 -15.09 20.48
N CYS A 716 34.00 -15.40 19.35
CA CYS A 716 34.42 -16.52 18.52
C CYS A 716 35.87 -16.34 18.05
N PRO A 717 36.77 -17.33 18.22
CA PRO A 717 38.14 -17.26 17.74
C PRO A 717 38.27 -17.04 16.23
N GLN A 718 37.23 -17.42 15.47
CA GLN A 718 37.15 -17.22 14.02
C GLN A 718 36.57 -15.85 13.63
N SER A 719 36.00 -15.11 14.59
CA SER A 719 35.47 -13.76 14.42
C SER A 719 34.54 -13.64 13.19
N THR A 720 34.70 -12.60 12.37
CA THR A 720 33.97 -12.35 11.11
C THR A 720 34.08 -13.49 10.08
N ASN A 721 35.05 -14.39 10.23
CA ASN A 721 35.28 -15.51 9.30
C ASN A 721 34.61 -16.82 9.78
N CYS A 722 33.82 -16.78 10.86
CA CYS A 722 33.22 -17.98 11.41
C CYS A 722 32.09 -18.51 10.53
N LEU A 723 32.30 -19.69 9.95
CA LEU A 723 31.29 -20.41 9.15
C LEU A 723 30.02 -20.78 9.93
N LEU A 724 30.11 -20.86 11.25
CA LEU A 724 29.01 -21.26 12.13
C LEU A 724 28.16 -20.07 12.60
N GLN A 725 28.62 -18.83 12.35
CA GLN A 725 27.95 -17.59 12.76
C GLN A 725 26.50 -17.49 12.27
N HIS A 726 26.20 -18.05 11.10
CA HIS A 726 24.87 -18.01 10.47
C HIS A 726 24.32 -19.40 10.15
N SER A 727 24.87 -20.46 10.75
CA SER A 727 24.40 -21.83 10.52
C SER A 727 23.20 -22.15 11.41
N LEU A 728 22.07 -22.53 10.80
CA LEU A 728 20.87 -22.99 11.50
C LEU A 728 21.05 -24.37 12.15
N GLU A 729 22.05 -25.14 11.71
CA GLU A 729 22.27 -26.52 12.14
C GLU A 729 23.06 -26.63 13.47
N ASN A 730 23.55 -25.52 14.04
CA ASN A 730 24.44 -25.55 15.19
C ASN A 730 24.23 -24.37 16.17
N ASP A 731 23.01 -24.26 16.71
CA ASP A 731 22.67 -23.26 17.75
C ASP A 731 23.59 -23.37 19.00
N GLN A 732 24.22 -24.53 19.24
CA GLN A 732 25.20 -24.72 20.31
C GLN A 732 26.46 -23.85 20.17
N HIS A 733 26.91 -23.54 18.95
CA HIS A 733 28.10 -22.69 18.74
C HIS A 733 27.79 -21.23 19.08
N ASN A 734 26.64 -20.73 18.63
CA ASN A 734 26.20 -19.35 18.86
C ASN A 734 25.67 -19.13 20.30
N GLN A 735 25.47 -20.21 21.07
CA GLN A 735 25.29 -20.14 22.53
C GLN A 735 26.62 -20.01 23.29
N LYS A 736 27.71 -20.55 22.73
CA LYS A 736 29.04 -20.58 23.35
C LYS A 736 29.91 -19.37 22.96
N TYR A 737 29.67 -18.78 21.80
CA TYR A 737 30.47 -17.68 21.26
C TYR A 737 29.60 -16.59 20.67
N ILE A 738 30.09 -15.35 20.75
CA ILE A 738 29.52 -14.17 20.07
C ILE A 738 30.37 -13.74 18.88
N HIS A 739 29.78 -13.05 17.90
CA HIS A 739 30.43 -12.68 16.63
C HIS A 739 30.26 -11.21 16.28
N PRO A 740 31.17 -10.59 15.50
CA PRO A 740 30.94 -9.23 15.00
C PRO A 740 29.74 -9.17 14.06
N CYS A 741 28.84 -8.20 14.27
CA CYS A 741 27.73 -7.96 13.37
C CYS A 741 28.26 -7.45 12.01
N PRO A 742 27.79 -7.98 10.86
CA PRO A 742 28.18 -7.48 9.54
C PRO A 742 27.89 -5.99 9.31
N TYR A 743 26.95 -5.40 10.06
CA TYR A 743 26.57 -3.99 9.95
C TYR A 743 27.13 -3.11 11.08
N SER A 744 27.95 -3.66 11.98
CA SER A 744 28.59 -2.91 13.06
C SER A 744 27.58 -2.01 13.82
N GLU A 745 27.89 -0.74 14.06
CA GLU A 745 27.01 0.24 14.71
C GLU A 745 25.77 0.64 13.89
N LEU A 746 25.73 0.31 12.59
CA LEU A 746 24.60 0.62 11.70
C LEU A 746 23.50 -0.46 11.75
N CYS A 747 23.73 -1.55 12.49
CA CYS A 747 22.74 -2.59 12.66
C CYS A 747 21.53 -2.06 13.44
N THR A 748 20.37 -2.06 12.80
CA THR A 748 19.10 -1.72 13.46
C THR A 748 18.45 -2.95 14.13
N THR A 749 18.86 -4.16 13.74
CA THR A 749 18.35 -5.45 14.27
C THR A 749 18.60 -5.62 15.77
N GLN A 750 19.66 -5.03 16.31
CA GLN A 750 19.99 -5.09 17.75
C GLN A 750 18.88 -4.53 18.65
N TYR A 751 18.09 -3.57 18.16
CA TYR A 751 17.01 -2.94 18.92
C TYR A 751 15.68 -3.68 18.83
N ARG A 752 15.60 -4.72 17.98
CA ARG A 752 14.35 -5.43 17.65
C ARG A 752 14.43 -6.93 17.91
N ASN A 753 15.64 -7.51 18.01
CA ASN A 753 15.84 -8.94 18.22
C ASN A 753 16.83 -9.19 19.37
N ALA A 754 16.32 -9.69 20.49
CA ALA A 754 17.13 -9.98 21.68
C ALA A 754 18.14 -11.12 21.44
N LYS A 755 17.81 -12.13 20.63
CA LYS A 755 18.73 -13.21 20.25
C LYS A 755 19.89 -12.67 19.41
N HIS A 756 19.63 -11.73 18.50
CA HIS A 756 20.66 -11.02 17.73
C HIS A 756 21.60 -10.23 18.64
N ALA A 757 21.05 -9.46 19.59
CA ALA A 757 21.84 -8.69 20.55
C ALA A 757 22.71 -9.58 21.47
N GLN A 758 22.31 -10.84 21.69
CA GLN A 758 23.08 -11.82 22.46
C GLN A 758 24.16 -12.53 21.64
N GLN A 759 23.94 -12.71 20.33
CA GLN A 759 24.84 -13.45 19.44
C GLN A 759 25.84 -12.57 18.71
N PHE A 760 25.59 -11.26 18.59
CA PHE A 760 26.41 -10.35 17.81
C PHE A 760 26.91 -9.13 18.60
N THR A 761 28.12 -8.68 18.28
CA THR A 761 28.68 -7.41 18.78
C THR A 761 28.51 -6.29 17.75
N HIS A 762 28.22 -5.09 18.24
CA HIS A 762 27.93 -3.90 17.43
C HIS A 762 28.94 -2.79 17.69
N TYR A 763 30.22 -3.16 17.77
CA TYR A 763 31.28 -2.20 18.00
C TYR A 763 31.34 -1.16 16.89
N LYS A 764 31.67 0.07 17.28
CA LYS A 764 31.89 1.15 16.33
C LYS A 764 33.05 0.79 15.40
N HIS A 765 32.74 0.65 14.12
CA HIS A 765 33.71 0.34 13.10
C HIS A 765 34.26 1.66 12.51
N ASN A 766 35.35 2.16 13.10
CA ASN A 766 35.97 3.44 12.75
C ASN A 766 36.74 3.37 11.42
N VAL A 767 36.03 3.15 10.32
CA VAL A 767 36.57 3.17 8.95
C VAL A 767 36.01 4.36 8.17
N GLN A 768 36.76 4.84 7.18
CA GLN A 768 36.32 5.97 6.35
C GLN A 768 35.25 5.54 5.35
N GLN A 769 34.39 6.47 4.91
CA GLN A 769 33.48 6.20 3.80
C GLN A 769 34.30 6.06 2.50
N CYS A 770 33.99 5.03 1.71
CA CYS A 770 34.59 4.87 0.39
C CYS A 770 34.23 6.06 -0.52
N HIS A 771 35.23 6.67 -1.17
CA HIS A 771 35.02 7.80 -2.10
C HIS A 771 34.13 7.45 -3.30
N HIS A 772 34.07 6.17 -3.68
CA HIS A 772 33.24 5.70 -4.79
C HIS A 772 31.88 5.13 -4.35
N ASP A 773 31.69 4.94 -3.04
CA ASP A 773 30.46 4.48 -2.39
C ASP A 773 29.68 3.43 -3.23
N ARG A 774 28.43 3.71 -3.65
CA ARG A 774 27.61 2.77 -4.45
C ARG A 774 28.23 2.33 -5.78
N LYS A 775 29.20 3.07 -6.32
CA LYS A 775 29.91 2.76 -7.59
C LYS A 775 31.28 2.13 -7.37
N CYS A 776 31.62 1.74 -6.13
CA CYS A 776 32.91 1.13 -5.83
C CYS A 776 33.08 -0.21 -6.57
N SER A 777 34.17 -0.34 -7.33
CA SER A 777 34.51 -1.58 -8.04
C SER A 777 35.03 -2.67 -7.11
N LEU A 778 35.45 -2.31 -5.89
CA LEU A 778 36.03 -3.22 -4.88
C LEU A 778 35.00 -3.72 -3.86
N LEU A 779 33.69 -3.64 -4.17
CA LEU A 779 32.64 -4.13 -3.28
C LEU A 779 32.72 -5.63 -2.98
N HIS A 780 33.40 -6.39 -3.84
CA HIS A 780 33.63 -7.83 -3.71
C HIS A 780 34.89 -8.18 -2.94
N ASP A 781 35.74 -7.20 -2.59
CA ASP A 781 36.97 -7.42 -1.83
C ASP A 781 36.66 -7.38 -0.31
N PRO A 782 36.78 -8.52 0.41
CA PRO A 782 36.52 -8.57 1.85
C PRO A 782 37.43 -7.63 2.66
N MET A 783 38.67 -7.40 2.21
CA MET A 783 39.61 -6.50 2.89
C MET A 783 39.21 -5.04 2.69
N HIS A 784 38.82 -4.67 1.47
CA HIS A 784 38.28 -3.34 1.18
C HIS A 784 37.03 -3.05 2.02
N ARG A 785 36.08 -4.00 2.08
CA ARG A 785 34.85 -3.87 2.88
C ARG A 785 35.15 -3.70 4.37
N SER A 786 36.15 -4.40 4.88
CA SER A 786 36.60 -4.23 6.27
C SER A 786 37.34 -2.91 6.55
N SER A 787 37.79 -2.20 5.52
CA SER A 787 38.60 -0.97 5.65
C SER A 787 37.85 0.30 5.22
N TYR A 788 36.73 0.16 4.49
CA TYR A 788 35.95 1.26 3.95
C TYR A 788 34.45 0.98 3.99
N ARG A 789 33.69 1.99 4.44
CA ARG A 789 32.24 1.93 4.55
C ARG A 789 31.55 2.31 3.24
N HIS A 790 30.42 1.66 2.99
CA HIS A 790 29.57 1.89 1.83
C HIS A 790 28.12 2.02 2.29
N ALA A 791 27.35 2.92 1.69
CA ALA A 791 25.93 3.09 2.00
C ALA A 791 25.14 1.82 1.66
N ASP A 792 24.26 1.40 2.58
CA ASP A 792 23.34 0.26 2.44
C ASP A 792 24.03 -1.10 2.17
N LYS A 793 25.31 -1.25 2.56
CA LYS A 793 26.07 -2.49 2.44
C LYS A 793 26.68 -2.86 3.81
N PRO A 794 26.84 -4.16 4.12
CA PRO A 794 27.51 -4.55 5.35
C PRO A 794 29.00 -4.19 5.31
N ASP A 795 29.55 -3.85 6.47
CA ASP A 795 30.99 -3.61 6.66
C ASP A 795 31.79 -4.91 6.51
N TYR A 796 31.22 -6.07 6.86
CA TYR A 796 31.85 -7.37 6.68
C TYR A 796 31.05 -8.25 5.72
N LEU A 797 31.76 -8.96 4.83
CA LEU A 797 31.15 -9.99 4.00
C LEU A 797 30.85 -11.25 4.82
N TYR A 798 29.80 -11.97 4.43
CA TYR A 798 29.41 -13.21 5.10
C TYR A 798 30.35 -14.36 4.68
N PRO A 799 30.86 -15.18 5.61
CA PRO A 799 31.70 -16.31 5.22
C PRO A 799 30.87 -17.37 4.49
N CYS A 800 31.20 -17.66 3.23
CA CYS A 800 30.49 -18.63 2.39
C CYS A 800 30.67 -20.05 2.95
N LYS A 801 29.59 -20.82 3.17
CA LYS A 801 29.68 -22.21 3.65
C LYS A 801 30.54 -23.15 2.79
N TYR A 802 30.69 -22.84 1.51
CA TYR A 802 31.49 -23.63 0.57
C TYR A 802 32.93 -23.13 0.42
N GLN A 803 33.26 -21.95 0.98
CA GLN A 803 34.62 -21.35 0.96
C GLN A 803 35.26 -21.45 -0.43
N GLU A 804 36.52 -21.89 -0.51
CA GLU A 804 37.29 -22.10 -1.74
C GLU A 804 36.62 -23.08 -2.73
N LYS A 805 35.67 -23.92 -2.29
CA LYS A 805 34.94 -24.87 -3.15
C LYS A 805 33.64 -24.30 -3.72
N CYS A 806 33.33 -23.04 -3.46
CA CYS A 806 32.12 -22.38 -3.96
C CYS A 806 32.18 -22.20 -5.49
N ARG A 807 31.16 -22.71 -6.20
CA ARG A 807 31.05 -22.58 -7.67
C ARG A 807 30.68 -21.17 -8.14
N ASP A 808 30.28 -20.31 -7.22
CA ASP A 808 29.78 -18.96 -7.49
C ASP A 808 30.83 -17.85 -7.23
N GLN A 809 32.09 -18.21 -6.99
CA GLN A 809 33.19 -17.24 -6.75
C GLN A 809 33.42 -16.25 -7.91
N THR A 810 32.94 -16.56 -9.11
CA THR A 810 33.07 -15.69 -10.28
C THR A 810 31.85 -14.80 -10.52
N LYS A 811 30.77 -14.94 -9.71
CA LYS A 811 29.54 -14.17 -9.87
C LYS A 811 29.57 -12.89 -9.02
N PRO A 812 29.49 -11.68 -9.62
CA PRO A 812 29.53 -10.42 -8.87
C PRO A 812 28.44 -10.29 -7.80
N GLU A 813 27.23 -10.79 -8.10
CA GLU A 813 26.07 -10.80 -7.18
C GLU A 813 26.41 -11.49 -5.84
N HIS A 814 27.22 -12.55 -5.92
CA HIS A 814 27.58 -13.43 -4.82
C HIS A 814 28.79 -12.90 -4.07
N THR A 815 29.83 -12.48 -4.78
CA THR A 815 31.07 -11.99 -4.16
C THR A 815 30.92 -10.65 -3.45
N ILE A 816 29.90 -9.84 -3.79
CA ILE A 816 29.56 -8.62 -3.03
C ILE A 816 28.92 -8.94 -1.67
N LYS A 817 28.44 -10.17 -1.46
CA LYS A 817 27.80 -10.62 -0.23
C LYS A 817 28.67 -11.58 0.58
N TYR A 818 29.46 -12.44 -0.07
CA TYR A 818 30.15 -13.54 0.59
C TYR A 818 31.68 -13.53 0.38
N SER A 819 32.42 -13.87 1.45
CA SER A 819 33.85 -14.19 1.41
C SER A 819 34.08 -15.70 1.29
N HIS A 820 35.18 -16.10 0.67
CA HIS A 820 35.52 -17.49 0.31
C HIS A 820 36.80 -18.00 0.98
N GLY A 821 37.19 -17.42 2.11
CA GLY A 821 38.34 -17.86 2.92
C GLY A 821 39.40 -16.78 3.10
N GLU A 822 39.18 -15.59 2.55
CA GLU A 822 39.99 -14.42 2.81
C GLU A 822 39.89 -14.05 4.30
N LYS A 823 41.02 -14.11 5.01
CA LYS A 823 41.06 -13.87 6.46
C LYS A 823 40.98 -12.38 6.77
N VAL A 824 39.77 -11.88 6.95
CA VAL A 824 39.52 -10.52 7.41
C VAL A 824 39.76 -10.43 8.91
N ARG A 825 40.66 -9.56 9.35
CA ARG A 825 40.80 -9.24 10.78
C ARG A 825 39.95 -8.01 11.10
N PRO A 826 39.07 -8.05 12.11
CA PRO A 826 38.44 -6.83 12.60
C PRO A 826 39.52 -5.87 13.12
N PRO A 827 39.30 -4.55 13.03
CA PRO A 827 40.27 -3.58 13.54
C PRO A 827 40.51 -3.78 15.04
N PRO A 828 41.74 -3.51 15.52
CA PRO A 828 42.05 -3.63 16.94
C PRO A 828 41.15 -2.71 17.76
N ARG A 829 40.62 -3.24 18.88
CA ARG A 829 39.83 -2.46 19.83
C ARG A 829 40.65 -1.24 20.27
N SER A 830 40.15 -0.04 20.07
CA SER A 830 40.69 1.14 20.74
C SER A 830 40.38 0.98 22.23
N ILE A 831 41.33 0.43 22.98
CA ILE A 831 41.27 0.46 24.45
C ILE A 831 41.45 1.93 24.82
N ALA A 832 40.38 2.61 25.21
CA ALA A 832 40.48 3.86 25.93
C ALA A 832 41.13 3.54 27.29
N GLY A 833 42.45 3.70 27.38
CA GLY A 833 43.18 3.39 28.60
C GLY A 833 44.59 3.95 28.60
N LYS A 834 44.78 5.01 29.39
CA LYS A 834 45.98 5.32 30.17
C LYS A 834 47.33 5.19 29.44
N PHE A 835 47.84 6.33 28.96
CA PHE A 835 49.28 6.58 29.04
C PHE A 835 49.55 7.41 30.29
N SER A 836 50.23 6.78 31.24
CA SER A 836 50.98 7.42 32.30
C SER A 836 52.40 7.70 31.83
N ALA A 837 52.90 8.89 32.20
CA ALA A 837 54.19 9.52 31.90
C ALA A 837 54.28 10.22 30.53
#